data_AF-A0A2G0W7Y1-F1
#
_entry.id   AF-A0A2G0W7Y1-F1
#
_cell.length_a   1.000
_cell.length_b   1.000
_cell.length_c   1.000
_cell.angle_alpha   90.00
_cell.angle_beta   90.00
_cell.angle_gamma   90.00
#
_symmetry.space_group_name_H-M   'P 1'
#
loop_
_entity.id
_entity.type
_entity.pdbx_description
1 polymer ?
#
loop_
_entity_poly.entity_id
_entity_poly.type
_entity_poly.pdbx_seq_one_letter_code
_entity_poly.pdbx_strand_id
1 'polypeptide(L)'
;MKCAGFWKYALWAAAIGYSGMNNAAALPHGWQIQPSAAEDVDKGLPSALQSSELAKDGRRLAEVHIVVALPFNQVLPQVISALRPLGRLDERSGVEPLSKLEDEWGNVLLTRRPDLVRELVRQFDLPKLQQDVRDGALAESEIPERIALIERTIRFQSGSKRMAPLTEQYKSWVGSAEHKYGATGRSSGRVIARVMQLDPVLGRPATVVYLTRNDEYPNPDAGFFGRMRELAELDIFHPSAPKTLHRSIVPGEVFSPVFDALSKLPNANVELGASPDQWRAPSRPISFVTEPKLTLPDTKAKVLEAKAVMSIKSPDNFIVLGDGSVLIIRSYPRALMRWSPDAGGELRELWTSTEEKSHQWQLSRDATGQSGYLTTGGLIVRFDAKTGSLFKHPMAFEKTTKPDDYIKYFHDGNGVPLPYDHSLSGGRDTLNVWQANAQPAGDGTPWNYTLRFASPRQDMMKGSLRGNSLIKPVSWDGFMPNTWVEDVYGLAELDGKTGKVLRVVKLPRRLGDVDRNDDTGMAPWDPAPFGSVKGGWIAVGFVLDEGKQVNPGMHVVDIASGKVRYSLTLPGRDSLKTAVGSPNGRLLALGSGGKNSAVLWNLENGRSITLGTEASGCNEFEQLQWSPSGERLWGRCNNGLVAWDVPSSW
;
A
#
# COMPACT_ATOMS: atom_id res chain seq x y z
N MET A 1 -9.03 42.66 65.52
CA MET A 1 -10.45 42.43 65.15
C MET A 1 -10.58 40.92 64.97
N LYS A 2 -11.14 40.16 65.94
CA LYS A 2 -12.59 40.00 66.25
C LYS A 2 -13.38 39.72 64.96
N CYS A 3 -14.16 38.66 64.77
CA CYS A 3 -14.70 37.61 65.64
C CYS A 3 -15.24 36.47 64.73
N ALA A 4 -15.02 35.21 65.12
CA ALA A 4 -16.04 34.17 65.48
C ALA A 4 -16.77 33.51 64.29
N GLY A 5 -16.76 32.18 64.09
CA GLY A 5 -17.11 31.09 65.03
C GLY A 5 -18.48 30.53 64.55
N PHE A 6 -18.80 29.25 64.41
CA PHE A 6 -18.64 28.03 65.23
C PHE A 6 -18.98 26.83 64.30
N TRP A 7 -18.26 25.70 64.25
CA TRP A 7 -18.22 24.53 65.15
C TRP A 7 -19.49 23.65 65.28
N LYS A 8 -19.30 22.36 64.93
CA LYS A 8 -19.92 21.10 65.40
C LYS A 8 -21.28 20.64 64.85
N TYR A 9 -21.29 19.46 64.22
CA TYR A 9 -21.75 18.12 64.70
C TYR A 9 -21.37 17.11 63.57
N ALA A 10 -20.44 16.17 63.71
CA ALA A 10 -20.45 14.93 64.49
C ALA A 10 -21.65 14.01 64.23
N LEU A 11 -21.36 12.88 63.55
CA LEU A 11 -22.00 11.56 63.62
C LEU A 11 -23.50 11.44 63.28
N TRP A 12 -23.78 10.73 62.17
CA TRP A 12 -24.51 9.46 62.22
C TRP A 12 -23.93 8.51 61.18
N ALA A 13 -23.10 7.58 61.66
CA ALA A 13 -22.84 6.33 60.98
C ALA A 13 -24.14 5.50 61.05
N ALA A 14 -24.88 5.45 59.96
CA ALA A 14 -25.89 4.42 59.76
C ALA A 14 -25.24 3.26 59.00
N ALA A 15 -24.60 2.39 59.78
CA ALA A 15 -24.33 1.03 59.36
C ALA A 15 -25.69 0.33 59.18
N ILE A 16 -26.25 0.41 57.97
CA ILE A 16 -27.19 -0.62 57.52
C ILE A 16 -26.30 -1.73 56.97
N GLY A 17 -25.97 -2.65 57.88
CA GLY A 17 -25.33 -3.89 57.51
C GLY A 17 -26.24 -4.66 56.57
N TYR A 18 -25.91 -4.68 55.28
CA TYR A 18 -26.15 -5.85 54.47
C TYR A 18 -25.14 -6.92 54.91
N SER A 19 -25.45 -7.55 56.03
CA SER A 19 -24.86 -8.81 56.45
C SER A 19 -25.25 -9.87 55.42
N GLY A 20 -24.41 -10.07 54.41
CA GLY A 20 -24.66 -11.06 53.37
C GLY A 20 -23.68 -11.09 52.20
N MET A 21 -22.42 -10.65 52.34
CA MET A 21 -21.40 -10.85 51.28
C MET A 21 -20.01 -11.10 51.87
N ASN A 22 -19.87 -12.12 52.73
CA ASN A 22 -18.56 -12.70 52.98
C ASN A 22 -18.40 -13.89 52.02
N ASN A 23 -17.77 -13.62 50.86
CA ASN A 23 -17.19 -14.56 49.86
C ASN A 23 -17.45 -14.13 48.40
N ALA A 24 -17.30 -12.84 48.08
CA ALA A 24 -17.21 -12.36 46.70
C ALA A 24 -15.76 -12.55 46.19
N ALA A 25 -15.59 -13.07 44.98
CA ALA A 25 -14.27 -13.23 44.38
C ALA A 25 -13.67 -11.84 44.07
N ALA A 26 -12.38 -11.67 44.35
CA ALA A 26 -11.69 -10.42 44.07
C ALA A 26 -11.58 -10.21 42.55
N LEU A 27 -11.98 -9.03 42.06
CA LEU A 27 -11.85 -8.68 40.65
C LEU A 27 -10.38 -8.44 40.28
N PRO A 28 -9.95 -8.78 39.05
CA PRO A 28 -8.62 -8.48 38.57
C PRO A 28 -8.34 -6.97 38.54
N HIS A 29 -7.05 -6.59 38.59
CA HIS A 29 -6.64 -5.19 38.53
C HIS A 29 -7.24 -4.47 37.30
N GLY A 30 -7.79 -3.27 37.52
CA GLY A 30 -8.45 -2.46 36.50
C GLY A 30 -9.95 -2.75 36.31
N TRP A 31 -10.48 -3.86 36.85
CA TRP A 31 -11.91 -4.18 36.79
C TRP A 31 -12.66 -3.67 38.02
N GLN A 32 -13.81 -3.05 37.80
CA GLN A 32 -14.63 -2.50 38.87
C GLN A 32 -16.11 -2.48 38.49
N ILE A 33 -16.97 -2.51 39.50
CA ILE A 33 -18.42 -2.34 39.34
C ILE A 33 -18.77 -0.93 39.78
N GLN A 34 -19.40 -0.16 38.89
CA GLN A 34 -19.79 1.23 39.12
C GLN A 34 -21.32 1.37 39.10
N PRO A 35 -21.91 2.39 39.75
CA PRO A 35 -23.31 2.73 39.53
C PRO A 35 -23.57 3.19 38.09
N SER A 36 -24.85 3.18 37.67
CA SER A 36 -25.27 3.63 36.33
C SER A 36 -24.74 5.01 35.99
N ALA A 37 -24.44 5.23 34.70
CA ALA A 37 -23.93 6.52 34.23
C ALA A 37 -24.90 7.66 34.53
N ALA A 38 -24.41 8.74 35.16
CA ALA A 38 -25.21 9.95 35.39
C ALA A 38 -25.77 10.52 34.07
N GLU A 39 -24.96 10.49 33.00
CA GLU A 39 -25.38 10.92 31.66
C GLU A 39 -26.56 10.12 31.09
N ASP A 40 -26.64 8.81 31.35
CA ASP A 40 -27.76 7.98 30.89
C ASP A 40 -29.04 8.33 31.66
N VAL A 41 -28.90 8.60 32.96
CA VAL A 41 -30.00 9.06 33.81
C VAL A 41 -30.50 10.44 33.34
N ASP A 42 -29.58 11.35 33.02
CA ASP A 42 -29.91 12.68 32.48
C ASP A 42 -30.59 12.59 31.10
N LYS A 43 -30.25 11.57 30.29
CA LYS A 43 -30.92 11.22 29.02
C LYS A 43 -32.23 10.43 29.20
N GLY A 44 -32.75 10.35 30.43
CA GLY A 44 -34.07 9.78 30.74
C GLY A 44 -34.09 8.27 30.88
N LEU A 45 -32.98 7.63 31.26
CA LEU A 45 -32.96 6.20 31.59
C LEU A 45 -33.94 5.89 32.74
N PRO A 46 -34.94 5.00 32.52
CA PRO A 46 -35.88 4.60 33.55
C PRO A 46 -35.18 4.02 34.78
N SER A 47 -35.65 4.38 35.98
CA SER A 47 -35.11 3.86 37.25
C SER A 47 -35.12 2.32 37.33
N ALA A 48 -36.08 1.67 36.67
CA ALA A 48 -36.16 0.22 36.58
C ALA A 48 -35.04 -0.45 35.76
N LEU A 49 -34.32 0.31 34.93
CA LEU A 49 -33.17 -0.16 34.13
C LEU A 49 -31.82 0.29 34.72
N GLN A 50 -31.83 1.11 35.77
CA GLN A 50 -30.62 1.52 36.48
C GLN A 50 -30.09 0.33 37.28
N SER A 51 -28.87 -0.10 36.97
CA SER A 51 -28.16 -1.16 37.67
C SER A 51 -26.69 -0.82 37.81
N SER A 52 -26.00 -1.48 38.73
CA SER A 52 -24.55 -1.44 38.75
C SER A 52 -23.98 -2.06 37.46
N GLU A 53 -22.92 -1.50 36.91
CA GLU A 53 -22.36 -1.81 35.58
C GLU A 53 -20.87 -2.16 35.70
N LEU A 54 -20.44 -3.16 34.94
CA LEU A 54 -19.03 -3.56 34.88
C LEU A 54 -18.23 -2.55 34.04
N ALA A 55 -17.08 -2.14 34.57
CA ALA A 55 -16.15 -1.24 33.91
C ALA A 55 -14.71 -1.77 34.00
N LYS A 56 -13.93 -1.48 32.95
CA LYS A 56 -12.48 -1.73 32.88
C LYS A 56 -11.76 -0.41 32.69
N ASP A 57 -10.83 -0.09 33.59
CA ASP A 57 -10.03 1.14 33.57
C ASP A 57 -10.90 2.42 33.48
N GLY A 58 -12.05 2.39 34.16
CA GLY A 58 -13.04 3.49 34.16
C GLY A 58 -13.98 3.53 32.95
N ARG A 59 -13.78 2.68 31.94
CA ARG A 59 -14.68 2.57 30.78
C ARG A 59 -15.71 1.47 31.01
N ARG A 60 -17.00 1.81 30.91
CA ARG A 60 -18.12 0.86 30.99
C ARG A 60 -18.11 -0.09 29.80
N LEU A 61 -18.48 -1.34 30.04
CA LEU A 61 -18.46 -2.39 29.02
C LEU A 61 -19.87 -2.72 28.54
N ALA A 62 -20.03 -2.86 27.22
CA ALA A 62 -21.26 -3.34 26.60
C ALA A 62 -21.44 -4.86 26.76
N GLU A 63 -20.31 -5.57 26.87
CA GLU A 63 -20.26 -7.03 26.97
C GLU A 63 -18.98 -7.46 27.70
N VAL A 64 -19.00 -8.70 28.21
CA VAL A 64 -17.83 -9.31 28.85
C VAL A 64 -17.70 -10.76 28.43
N HIS A 65 -16.45 -11.17 28.22
CA HIS A 65 -16.05 -12.54 27.96
C HIS A 65 -15.28 -13.08 29.16
N ILE A 66 -15.73 -14.21 29.70
CA ILE A 66 -15.10 -14.91 30.82
C ILE A 66 -14.59 -16.25 30.29
N VAL A 67 -13.28 -16.38 30.12
CA VAL A 67 -12.66 -17.64 29.70
C VAL A 67 -12.25 -18.44 30.93
N VAL A 68 -12.75 -19.68 31.02
CA VAL A 68 -12.46 -20.61 32.11
C VAL A 68 -11.71 -21.80 31.54
N ALA A 69 -10.56 -22.13 32.12
CA ALA A 69 -9.74 -23.29 31.73
C ALA A 69 -10.33 -24.65 32.22
N LEU A 70 -11.63 -24.85 31.98
CA LEU A 70 -12.37 -26.07 32.33
C LEU A 70 -13.31 -26.49 31.18
N PRO A 71 -13.65 -27.79 31.07
CA PRO A 71 -14.53 -28.29 30.02
C PRO A 71 -15.96 -27.74 30.11
N PHE A 72 -16.62 -27.64 28.95
CA PHE A 72 -17.99 -27.11 28.79
C PHE A 72 -19.00 -27.72 29.77
N ASN A 73 -18.95 -29.04 29.95
CA ASN A 73 -19.89 -29.78 30.80
C ASN A 73 -19.74 -29.47 32.30
N GLN A 74 -18.59 -28.92 32.74
CA GLN A 74 -18.38 -28.52 34.14
C GLN A 74 -18.80 -27.07 34.36
N VAL A 75 -18.60 -26.20 33.37
CA VAL A 75 -18.88 -24.77 33.44
C VAL A 75 -20.36 -24.47 33.27
N LEU A 76 -21.03 -25.07 32.27
CA LEU A 76 -22.42 -24.78 31.93
C LEU A 76 -23.40 -24.91 33.13
N PRO A 77 -23.38 -25.99 33.94
CA PRO A 77 -24.32 -26.11 35.06
C PRO A 77 -24.17 -25.00 36.10
N GLN A 78 -22.96 -24.48 36.31
CA GLN A 78 -22.71 -23.38 37.25
C GLN A 78 -23.29 -22.07 36.74
N VAL A 79 -23.14 -21.79 35.44
CA VAL A 79 -23.72 -20.60 34.81
C VAL A 79 -25.25 -20.64 34.88
N ILE A 80 -25.88 -21.76 34.52
CA ILE A 80 -27.34 -21.92 34.61
C ILE A 80 -27.82 -21.75 36.05
N SER A 81 -27.11 -22.32 37.03
CA SER A 81 -27.46 -22.18 38.45
C SER A 81 -27.34 -20.72 38.93
N ALA A 82 -26.32 -19.99 38.48
CA ALA A 82 -26.10 -18.59 38.83
C ALA A 82 -27.14 -17.65 38.19
N LEU A 83 -27.68 -18.00 37.02
CA LEU A 83 -28.69 -17.20 36.31
C LEU A 83 -30.13 -17.53 36.73
N ARG A 84 -30.37 -18.64 37.44
CA ARG A 84 -31.70 -19.06 37.91
C ARG A 84 -32.50 -17.97 38.67
N PRO A 85 -31.89 -17.08 39.48
CA PRO A 85 -32.60 -15.99 40.14
C PRO A 85 -33.24 -14.97 39.18
N LEU A 86 -32.81 -14.91 37.92
CA LEU A 86 -33.38 -14.03 36.89
C LEU A 86 -34.72 -14.51 36.33
N GLY A 87 -35.23 -15.66 36.79
CA GLY A 87 -36.52 -16.21 36.35
C GLY A 87 -36.38 -17.25 35.24
N ARG A 88 -37.42 -17.38 34.40
CA ARG A 88 -37.46 -18.39 33.33
C ARG A 88 -36.52 -17.96 32.19
N LEU A 89 -35.52 -18.80 31.93
CA LEU A 89 -34.60 -18.62 30.80
C LEU A 89 -35.17 -19.28 29.54
N ASP A 90 -35.11 -18.57 28.43
CA ASP A 90 -35.28 -19.14 27.10
C ASP A 90 -33.95 -19.73 26.66
N GLU A 91 -33.85 -21.06 26.69
CA GLU A 91 -32.61 -21.78 26.47
C GLU A 91 -32.57 -22.44 25.09
N ARG A 92 -31.42 -22.36 24.43
CA ARG A 92 -31.10 -23.11 23.21
C ARG A 92 -29.72 -23.72 23.38
N SER A 93 -29.63 -25.03 23.15
CA SER A 93 -28.34 -25.72 23.05
C SER A 93 -28.12 -26.20 21.62
N GLY A 94 -26.88 -26.17 21.18
CA GLY A 94 -26.50 -26.51 19.82
C GLY A 94 -25.15 -27.19 19.76
N VAL A 95 -24.97 -27.97 18.71
CA VAL A 95 -23.67 -28.47 18.27
C VAL A 95 -23.48 -27.95 16.86
N GLU A 96 -22.49 -27.09 16.68
CA GLU A 96 -22.23 -26.40 15.42
C GLU A 96 -20.81 -26.66 14.94
N PRO A 97 -20.57 -26.67 13.62
CA PRO A 97 -19.21 -26.74 13.09
C PRO A 97 -18.46 -25.43 13.33
N LEU A 98 -17.14 -25.48 13.48
CA LEU A 98 -16.26 -24.31 13.63
C LEU A 98 -16.46 -23.27 12.51
N SER A 99 -16.87 -23.69 11.32
CA SER A 99 -17.23 -22.77 10.22
C SER A 99 -18.33 -21.75 10.56
N LYS A 100 -19.14 -22.00 11.59
CA LYS A 100 -20.23 -21.13 12.08
C LYS A 100 -19.86 -20.33 13.33
N LEU A 101 -18.63 -20.43 13.79
CA LEU A 101 -18.14 -19.65 14.92
C LEU A 101 -18.33 -18.15 14.68
N GLU A 102 -18.51 -17.40 15.76
CA GLU A 102 -18.52 -15.94 15.71
C GLU A 102 -17.19 -15.39 15.19
N ASP A 103 -17.24 -14.33 14.37
CA ASP A 103 -16.07 -13.84 13.63
C ASP A 103 -14.88 -13.49 14.53
N GLU A 104 -15.13 -12.94 15.72
CA GLU A 104 -14.09 -12.57 16.68
C GLU A 104 -13.36 -13.79 17.24
N TRP A 105 -14.10 -14.80 17.71
CA TRP A 105 -13.54 -16.08 18.16
C TRP A 105 -12.92 -16.89 17.01
N GLY A 106 -13.48 -16.77 15.82
CA GLY A 106 -12.92 -17.31 14.58
C GLY A 106 -11.56 -16.69 14.25
N ASN A 107 -11.37 -15.39 14.43
CA ASN A 107 -10.07 -14.76 14.28
C ASN A 107 -9.07 -15.28 15.32
N VAL A 108 -9.48 -15.47 16.58
CA VAL A 108 -8.64 -16.10 17.61
C VAL A 108 -8.21 -17.51 17.20
N LEU A 109 -9.14 -18.33 16.70
CA LEU A 109 -8.86 -19.67 16.16
C LEU A 109 -7.77 -19.62 15.08
N LEU A 110 -7.92 -18.76 14.07
CA LEU A 110 -6.94 -18.64 12.98
C LEU A 110 -5.55 -18.21 13.50
N THR A 111 -5.47 -17.35 14.52
CA THR A 111 -4.17 -16.96 15.10
C THR A 111 -3.48 -18.09 15.87
N ARG A 112 -4.24 -19.00 16.50
CA ARG A 112 -3.71 -20.09 17.33
C ARG A 112 -3.52 -21.40 16.59
N ARG A 113 -4.19 -21.58 15.46
CA ARG A 113 -4.17 -22.80 14.61
C ARG A 113 -3.63 -22.49 13.21
N PRO A 114 -2.31 -22.21 13.07
CA PRO A 114 -1.70 -21.95 11.77
C PRO A 114 -1.73 -23.17 10.83
N ASP A 115 -1.97 -24.37 11.35
CA ASP A 115 -2.26 -25.57 10.57
C ASP A 115 -3.55 -25.43 9.74
N LEU A 116 -4.63 -24.95 10.36
CA LEU A 116 -5.91 -24.73 9.66
C LEU A 116 -5.78 -23.64 8.60
N VAL A 117 -5.10 -22.54 8.94
CA VAL A 117 -4.84 -21.45 8.00
C VAL A 117 -4.10 -21.95 6.77
N ARG A 118 -3.03 -22.74 6.95
CA ARG A 118 -2.27 -23.32 5.84
C ARG A 118 -3.12 -24.20 4.93
N GLU A 119 -4.00 -25.02 5.50
CA GLU A 119 -4.88 -25.87 4.71
C GLU A 119 -5.93 -25.06 3.92
N LEU A 120 -6.52 -24.03 4.56
CA LEU A 120 -7.43 -23.11 3.87
C LEU A 120 -6.74 -22.39 2.70
N VAL A 121 -5.53 -21.89 2.90
CA VAL A 121 -4.76 -21.21 1.84
C VAL A 121 -4.38 -22.17 0.72
N ARG A 122 -3.99 -23.40 1.07
CA ARG A 122 -3.68 -24.46 0.11
C ARG A 122 -4.90 -24.83 -0.75
N GLN A 123 -6.10 -24.86 -0.18
CA GLN A 123 -7.30 -25.26 -0.90
C GLN A 123 -7.87 -24.15 -1.79
N PHE A 124 -7.86 -22.89 -1.32
CA PHE A 124 -8.57 -21.79 -1.98
C PHE A 124 -7.66 -20.84 -2.76
N ASP A 125 -6.43 -20.59 -2.30
CA ASP A 125 -5.57 -19.55 -2.87
C ASP A 125 -4.47 -20.15 -3.74
N LEU A 126 -3.83 -21.25 -3.31
CA LEU A 126 -2.76 -21.90 -4.06
C LEU A 126 -3.17 -22.31 -5.49
N PRO A 127 -4.36 -22.88 -5.76
CA PRO A 127 -4.75 -23.23 -7.14
C PRO A 127 -4.84 -22.01 -8.05
N LYS A 128 -5.30 -20.86 -7.50
CA LYS A 128 -5.36 -19.60 -8.23
C LYS A 128 -3.95 -19.07 -8.51
N LEU A 129 -3.06 -19.05 -7.52
CA LEU A 129 -1.67 -18.63 -7.70
C LEU A 129 -0.93 -19.51 -8.72
N GLN A 130 -1.15 -20.83 -8.69
CA GLN A 130 -0.60 -21.75 -9.68
C GLN A 130 -1.17 -21.52 -11.08
N GLN A 131 -2.45 -21.13 -11.18
CA GLN A 131 -3.04 -20.74 -12.46
C GLN A 131 -2.39 -19.45 -12.99
N ASP A 132 -2.18 -18.45 -12.14
CA ASP A 132 -1.52 -17.21 -12.51
C ASP A 132 -0.06 -17.43 -12.95
N VAL A 133 0.64 -18.42 -12.37
CA VAL A 133 1.95 -18.86 -12.87
C VAL A 133 1.85 -19.53 -14.25
N ARG A 134 0.88 -20.44 -14.46
CA ARG A 134 0.66 -21.09 -15.78
C ARG A 134 0.34 -20.06 -16.88
N ASP A 135 -0.45 -19.06 -16.54
CA ASP A 135 -0.84 -17.96 -17.42
C ASP A 135 0.34 -16.98 -17.66
N GLY A 136 1.39 -17.06 -16.84
CA GLY A 136 2.60 -16.24 -16.94
C GLY A 136 2.46 -14.85 -16.32
N ALA A 137 1.50 -14.65 -15.41
CA ALA A 137 1.30 -13.42 -14.65
C ALA A 137 2.20 -13.32 -13.40
N LEU A 138 2.61 -14.47 -12.86
CA LEU A 138 3.47 -14.60 -11.69
C LEU A 138 4.68 -15.49 -11.99
N ALA A 139 5.80 -15.22 -11.35
CA ALA A 139 6.90 -16.19 -11.25
C ALA A 139 6.57 -17.24 -10.17
N GLU A 140 7.02 -18.48 -10.37
CA GLU A 140 6.87 -19.55 -9.37
C GLU A 140 7.55 -19.18 -8.03
N SER A 141 8.65 -18.43 -8.09
CA SER A 141 9.37 -17.94 -6.91
C SER A 141 8.56 -16.98 -6.03
N GLU A 142 7.48 -16.37 -6.54
CA GLU A 142 6.62 -15.47 -5.76
C GLU A 142 5.59 -16.22 -4.89
N ILE A 143 5.31 -17.49 -5.18
CA ILE A 143 4.26 -18.26 -4.50
C ILE A 143 4.47 -18.30 -2.97
N PRO A 144 5.66 -18.62 -2.44
CA PRO A 144 5.85 -18.74 -0.99
C PRO A 144 5.57 -17.43 -0.25
N GLU A 145 6.02 -16.30 -0.77
CA GLU A 145 5.81 -14.99 -0.14
C GLU A 145 4.34 -14.57 -0.19
N ARG A 146 3.67 -14.78 -1.32
CA ARG A 146 2.23 -14.50 -1.47
C ARG A 146 1.39 -15.36 -0.53
N ILE A 147 1.70 -16.64 -0.40
CA ILE A 147 1.06 -17.54 0.57
C ILE A 147 1.27 -17.01 1.98
N ALA A 148 2.51 -16.67 2.36
CA ALA A 148 2.80 -16.15 3.69
C ALA A 148 2.06 -14.85 3.99
N LEU A 149 1.83 -13.98 3.00
CA LEU A 149 1.01 -12.78 3.15
C LEU A 149 -0.48 -13.13 3.37
N ILE A 150 -1.03 -14.04 2.56
CA ILE A 150 -2.44 -14.46 2.66
C ILE A 150 -2.70 -15.12 4.01
N GLU A 151 -1.84 -16.03 4.46
CA GLU A 151 -1.94 -16.70 5.76
C GLU A 151 -2.00 -15.71 6.95
N ARG A 152 -1.39 -14.53 6.81
CA ARG A 152 -1.37 -13.50 7.87
C ARG A 152 -2.55 -12.54 7.80
N THR A 153 -3.04 -12.28 6.59
CA THR A 153 -4.10 -11.30 6.32
C THR A 153 -5.49 -11.93 6.27
N ILE A 154 -5.57 -13.26 6.23
CA ILE A 154 -6.82 -13.98 6.32
C ILE A 154 -7.64 -13.51 7.52
N ARG A 155 -8.94 -13.34 7.30
CA ARG A 155 -9.92 -13.02 8.32
C ARG A 155 -10.99 -14.08 8.33
N PHE A 156 -11.44 -14.42 9.53
CA PHE A 156 -12.53 -15.36 9.68
C PHE A 156 -13.84 -14.70 9.21
N GLN A 157 -14.65 -15.46 8.48
CA GLN A 157 -15.96 -15.04 8.00
C GLN A 157 -16.93 -16.20 8.17
N SER A 158 -17.78 -16.09 9.19
CA SER A 158 -18.72 -17.14 9.58
C SER A 158 -19.63 -17.56 8.43
N GLY A 159 -19.71 -18.86 8.19
CA GLY A 159 -20.55 -19.46 7.14
C GLY A 159 -20.08 -19.21 5.70
N SER A 160 -18.92 -18.58 5.49
CA SER A 160 -18.38 -18.39 4.14
C SER A 160 -17.93 -19.71 3.52
N LYS A 161 -17.90 -19.79 2.18
CA LYS A 161 -17.37 -20.95 1.45
C LYS A 161 -15.93 -21.31 1.88
N ARG A 162 -15.12 -20.29 2.20
CA ARG A 162 -13.73 -20.46 2.65
C ARG A 162 -13.64 -21.13 4.01
N MET A 163 -14.60 -20.93 4.91
CA MET A 163 -14.60 -21.56 6.24
C MET A 163 -15.31 -22.92 6.26
N ALA A 164 -16.02 -23.30 5.20
CA ALA A 164 -16.76 -24.56 5.11
C ALA A 164 -15.94 -25.84 5.46
N PRO A 165 -14.63 -25.94 5.16
CA PRO A 165 -13.83 -27.10 5.55
C PRO A 165 -13.62 -27.26 7.07
N LEU A 166 -13.93 -26.25 7.88
CA LEU A 166 -13.80 -26.30 9.33
C LEU A 166 -15.00 -27.06 9.94
N THR A 167 -14.96 -28.38 9.86
CA THR A 167 -16.06 -29.29 10.25
C THR A 167 -15.99 -29.77 11.70
N GLU A 168 -14.89 -29.51 12.42
CA GLU A 168 -14.78 -29.82 13.84
C GLU A 168 -15.93 -29.15 14.61
N GLN A 169 -16.56 -29.87 15.53
CA GLN A 169 -17.78 -29.43 16.18
C GLN A 169 -17.47 -28.79 17.53
N TYR A 170 -18.21 -27.74 17.88
CA TYR A 170 -18.21 -27.14 19.21
C TYR A 170 -19.62 -27.12 19.78
N LYS A 171 -19.70 -27.23 21.11
CA LYS A 171 -20.96 -27.09 21.84
C LYS A 171 -21.19 -25.63 22.18
N SER A 172 -22.44 -25.19 22.01
CA SER A 172 -22.90 -23.87 22.42
C SER A 172 -24.20 -23.99 23.20
N TRP A 173 -24.39 -23.05 24.12
CA TRP A 173 -25.63 -22.82 24.81
C TRP A 173 -25.88 -21.32 24.86
N VAL A 174 -27.13 -20.92 24.63
CA VAL A 174 -27.58 -19.55 24.73
C VAL A 174 -28.80 -19.54 25.64
N GLY A 175 -28.74 -18.74 26.69
CA GLY A 175 -29.87 -18.44 27.56
C GLY A 175 -30.18 -16.96 27.49
N SER A 176 -31.47 -16.62 27.36
CA SER A 176 -31.91 -15.23 27.50
C SER A 176 -33.09 -15.10 28.45
N ALA A 177 -33.12 -13.99 29.20
CA ALA A 177 -34.27 -13.58 29.99
C ALA A 177 -34.65 -12.15 29.62
N GLU A 178 -35.89 -11.95 29.17
CA GLU A 178 -36.43 -10.64 28.85
C GLU A 178 -37.39 -10.18 29.95
N HIS A 179 -37.13 -8.99 30.49
CA HIS A 179 -38.01 -8.33 31.44
C HIS A 179 -38.57 -7.06 30.81
N LYS A 180 -39.89 -6.88 30.89
CA LYS A 180 -40.58 -5.66 30.46
C LYS A 180 -40.97 -4.84 31.68
N TYR A 181 -40.73 -3.55 31.61
CA TYR A 181 -40.89 -2.59 32.69
C TYR A 181 -41.91 -1.51 32.34
N GLY A 182 -42.62 -1.03 33.37
CA GLY A 182 -43.67 0.00 33.26
C GLY A 182 -45.05 -0.55 32.89
N ALA A 183 -46.11 0.21 33.19
CA ALA A 183 -47.51 -0.21 33.03
C ALA A 183 -47.92 -0.53 31.58
N THR A 184 -47.16 -0.03 30.60
CA THR A 184 -47.37 -0.26 29.16
C THR A 184 -46.29 -1.17 28.54
N GLY A 185 -45.32 -1.65 29.33
CA GLY A 185 -44.24 -2.52 28.85
C GLY A 185 -43.32 -1.89 27.80
N ARG A 186 -43.23 -0.56 27.77
CA ARG A 186 -42.48 0.21 26.75
C ARG A 186 -40.96 0.24 26.98
N SER A 187 -40.48 -0.26 28.11
CA SER A 187 -39.06 -0.43 28.37
C SER A 187 -38.78 -1.90 28.61
N SER A 188 -37.71 -2.43 28.03
CA SER A 188 -37.33 -3.83 28.18
C SER A 188 -35.84 -3.95 28.45
N GLY A 189 -35.46 -4.96 29.23
CA GLY A 189 -34.09 -5.37 29.44
C GLY A 189 -33.97 -6.84 29.12
N ARG A 190 -33.19 -7.19 28.10
CA ARG A 190 -32.93 -8.57 27.69
C ARG A 190 -31.52 -8.97 28.09
N VAL A 191 -31.41 -9.78 29.13
CA VAL A 191 -30.14 -10.42 29.53
C VAL A 191 -29.86 -11.58 28.59
N ILE A 192 -28.64 -11.65 28.08
CA ILE A 192 -28.17 -12.71 27.18
C ILE A 192 -26.90 -13.29 27.80
N ALA A 193 -26.92 -14.60 28.03
CA ALA A 193 -25.77 -15.38 28.39
C ALA A 193 -25.49 -16.39 27.27
N ARG A 194 -24.25 -16.44 26.79
CA ARG A 194 -23.81 -17.51 25.88
C ARG A 194 -22.67 -18.26 26.53
N VAL A 195 -22.73 -19.59 26.47
CA VAL A 195 -21.65 -20.47 26.91
C VAL A 195 -21.19 -21.24 25.70
N MET A 196 -19.90 -21.20 25.42
CA MET A 196 -19.33 -21.82 24.22
C MET A 196 -18.07 -22.60 24.55
N GLN A 197 -17.96 -23.80 24.00
CA GLN A 197 -16.77 -24.62 24.10
C GLN A 197 -15.64 -24.02 23.25
N LEU A 198 -14.48 -23.77 23.88
CA LEU A 198 -13.29 -23.22 23.24
C LEU A 198 -12.14 -24.22 23.11
N ASP A 199 -12.33 -25.47 23.51
CA ASP A 199 -11.35 -26.55 23.33
C ASP A 199 -10.68 -26.55 21.94
N PRO A 200 -11.44 -26.53 20.81
CA PRO A 200 -10.84 -26.51 19.47
C PRO A 200 -10.10 -25.21 19.13
N VAL A 201 -10.48 -24.09 19.76
CA VAL A 201 -9.93 -22.74 19.52
C VAL A 201 -8.60 -22.55 20.26
N LEU A 202 -8.56 -22.93 21.53
CA LEU A 202 -7.40 -22.72 22.40
C LEU A 202 -6.46 -23.93 22.47
N GLY A 203 -6.86 -25.09 21.95
CA GLY A 203 -6.08 -26.34 21.97
C GLY A 203 -5.94 -26.95 23.37
N ARG A 204 -6.75 -26.49 24.33
CA ARG A 204 -6.81 -26.96 25.72
C ARG A 204 -8.24 -26.87 26.22
N PRO A 205 -8.65 -27.69 27.21
CA PRO A 205 -9.98 -27.59 27.79
C PRO A 205 -10.29 -26.17 28.25
N ALA A 206 -11.26 -25.54 27.62
CA ALA A 206 -11.64 -24.17 27.89
C ALA A 206 -13.08 -23.89 27.47
N THR A 207 -13.74 -23.04 28.24
CA THR A 207 -15.12 -22.60 27.98
C THR A 207 -15.18 -21.09 28.13
N VAL A 208 -15.85 -20.41 27.21
CA VAL A 208 -16.16 -18.99 27.36
C VAL A 208 -17.59 -18.80 27.80
N VAL A 209 -17.79 -17.85 28.71
CA VAL A 209 -19.09 -17.32 29.10
C VAL A 209 -19.15 -15.86 28.67
N TYR A 210 -20.05 -15.58 27.73
CA TYR A 210 -20.39 -14.25 27.26
C TYR A 210 -21.61 -13.74 28.04
N LEU A 211 -21.55 -12.50 28.53
CA LEU A 211 -22.66 -11.85 29.21
C LEU A 211 -22.88 -10.45 28.65
N THR A 212 -24.14 -10.12 28.37
CA THR A 212 -24.60 -8.76 28.06
C THR A 212 -26.07 -8.60 28.46
N ARG A 213 -26.51 -7.36 28.62
CA ARG A 213 -27.92 -6.98 28.72
C ARG A 213 -28.19 -5.86 27.71
N ASN A 214 -29.15 -6.11 26.83
CA ASN A 214 -29.62 -5.11 25.88
C ASN A 214 -30.88 -4.45 26.45
N ASP A 215 -30.78 -3.15 26.70
CA ASP A 215 -31.88 -2.34 27.20
C ASP A 215 -32.49 -1.55 26.02
N GLU A 216 -33.82 -1.57 25.92
CA GLU A 216 -34.61 -0.73 25.01
C GLU A 216 -35.58 0.12 25.83
N TYR A 217 -35.59 1.43 25.58
CA TYR A 217 -36.48 2.33 26.29
C TYR A 217 -36.90 3.54 25.43
N PRO A 218 -38.05 4.18 25.73
CA PRO A 218 -38.52 5.31 24.95
C PRO A 218 -37.54 6.48 25.01
N ASN A 219 -37.33 7.14 23.89
CA ASN A 219 -36.58 8.39 23.87
C ASN A 219 -37.48 9.53 24.40
N PRO A 220 -37.14 10.18 25.53
CA PRO A 220 -37.93 11.30 26.05
C PRO A 220 -38.00 12.47 25.05
N ASP A 221 -36.99 12.65 24.20
CA ASP A 221 -36.91 13.73 23.23
C ASP A 221 -37.68 13.44 21.93
N ALA A 222 -38.19 12.22 21.73
CA ALA A 222 -38.99 11.86 20.55
C ALA A 222 -40.51 12.12 20.73
N GLY A 223 -40.94 12.59 21.92
CA GLY A 223 -42.33 12.92 22.23
C GLY A 223 -42.80 14.28 21.70
N PHE A 224 -44.09 14.61 21.89
CA PHE A 224 -44.70 15.89 21.46
C PHE A 224 -43.93 17.13 21.95
N PHE A 225 -43.38 17.10 23.17
CA PHE A 225 -42.60 18.19 23.74
C PHE A 225 -41.16 18.30 23.17
N GLY A 226 -40.56 17.19 22.74
CA GLY A 226 -39.25 17.22 22.09
C GLY A 226 -39.30 17.77 20.67
N ARG A 227 -40.35 17.44 19.91
CA ARG A 227 -40.64 18.11 18.61
C ARG A 227 -40.90 19.61 18.75
N MET A 228 -41.56 20.03 19.82
CA MET A 228 -41.76 21.47 20.12
C MET A 228 -40.45 22.18 20.41
N ARG A 229 -39.43 21.48 20.95
CA ARG A 229 -38.10 22.00 21.22
C ARG A 229 -37.25 22.10 19.95
N GLU A 230 -37.26 21.07 19.09
CA GLU A 230 -36.64 21.11 17.74
C GLU A 230 -37.20 22.27 16.89
N LEU A 231 -38.52 22.49 16.95
CA LEU A 231 -39.18 23.60 16.26
C LEU A 231 -38.84 24.98 16.85
N ALA A 232 -38.57 25.06 18.16
CA ALA A 232 -38.18 26.31 18.84
C ALA A 232 -36.70 26.68 18.59
N GLU A 233 -35.85 25.71 18.29
CA GLU A 233 -34.41 25.91 18.01
C GLU A 233 -34.08 26.08 16.51
N LEU A 234 -35.10 26.16 15.64
CA LEU A 234 -34.98 26.35 14.17
C LEU A 234 -34.16 25.26 13.45
N ASP A 235 -34.02 24.07 14.03
CA ASP A 235 -33.20 22.98 13.47
C ASP A 235 -34.04 21.99 12.64
N ILE A 236 -34.64 22.49 11.55
CA ILE A 236 -35.63 21.80 10.71
C ILE A 236 -35.06 20.87 9.63
N PHE A 237 -33.73 20.72 9.56
CA PHE A 237 -33.05 19.88 8.54
C PHE A 237 -32.32 18.65 9.11
N HIS A 238 -32.35 18.43 10.43
CA HIS A 238 -31.81 17.23 11.05
C HIS A 238 -32.82 16.07 11.07
N PRO A 239 -32.36 14.81 10.90
CA PRO A 239 -33.24 13.64 10.99
C PRO A 239 -33.84 13.56 12.41
N SER A 240 -35.16 13.40 12.50
CA SER A 240 -35.88 13.36 13.78
C SER A 240 -35.29 12.32 14.73
N ALA A 241 -35.13 12.71 16.01
CA ALA A 241 -34.59 11.84 17.05
C ALA A 241 -35.32 10.47 17.09
N PRO A 242 -34.59 9.35 17.26
CA PRO A 242 -35.16 8.01 17.23
C PRO A 242 -36.18 7.85 18.36
N LYS A 243 -37.30 7.15 18.09
CA LYS A 243 -38.39 6.94 19.07
C LYS A 243 -37.99 6.08 20.27
N THR A 244 -36.98 5.22 20.09
CA THR A 244 -36.46 4.30 21.09
C THR A 244 -34.94 4.45 21.17
N LEU A 245 -34.42 4.43 22.38
CA LEU A 245 -32.99 4.36 22.68
C LEU A 245 -32.62 2.92 22.98
N HIS A 246 -31.43 2.53 22.54
CA HIS A 246 -30.87 1.20 22.74
C HIS A 246 -29.51 1.35 23.42
N ARG A 247 -29.24 0.51 24.43
CA ARG A 247 -27.91 0.40 25.01
C ARG A 247 -27.60 -1.05 25.37
N SER A 248 -26.32 -1.41 25.34
CA SER A 248 -25.83 -2.71 25.80
C SER A 248 -24.91 -2.48 26.97
N ILE A 249 -25.09 -3.23 28.05
CA ILE A 249 -24.31 -3.12 29.29
C ILE A 249 -24.08 -4.50 29.90
N VAL A 250 -23.14 -4.57 30.84
CA VAL A 250 -22.96 -5.76 31.70
C VAL A 250 -23.40 -5.43 33.12
N PRO A 251 -24.59 -5.86 33.56
CA PRO A 251 -25.07 -5.60 34.91
C PRO A 251 -24.25 -6.38 35.95
N GLY A 252 -23.81 -5.71 37.02
CA GLY A 252 -23.11 -6.34 38.14
C GLY A 252 -23.92 -7.43 38.83
N GLU A 253 -25.25 -7.30 38.83
CA GLU A 253 -26.19 -8.29 39.37
C GLU A 253 -26.21 -9.61 38.59
N VAL A 254 -25.86 -9.57 37.30
CA VAL A 254 -25.75 -10.75 36.44
C VAL A 254 -24.32 -11.28 36.45
N PHE A 255 -23.35 -10.37 36.39
CA PHE A 255 -21.93 -10.70 36.31
C PHE A 255 -21.38 -11.31 37.60
N SER A 256 -21.62 -10.68 38.76
CA SER A 256 -21.00 -11.12 40.03
C SER A 256 -21.38 -12.55 40.42
N PRO A 257 -22.66 -12.98 40.38
CA PRO A 257 -23.02 -14.36 40.72
C PRO A 257 -22.36 -15.39 39.80
N VAL A 258 -22.27 -15.08 38.50
CA VAL A 258 -21.63 -15.96 37.51
C VAL A 258 -20.12 -16.02 37.76
N PHE A 259 -19.46 -14.87 37.90
CA PHE A 259 -18.02 -14.80 38.14
C PHE A 259 -17.61 -15.48 39.46
N ASP A 260 -18.38 -15.29 40.53
CA ASP A 260 -18.16 -15.93 41.82
C ASP A 260 -18.31 -17.46 41.74
N ALA A 261 -19.34 -17.94 41.04
CA ALA A 261 -19.56 -19.38 40.85
C ALA A 261 -18.42 -20.03 40.07
N LEU A 262 -17.92 -19.36 39.02
CA LEU A 262 -16.83 -19.86 38.20
C LEU A 262 -15.48 -19.81 38.93
N SER A 263 -15.24 -18.76 39.73
CA SER A 263 -13.99 -18.59 40.48
C SER A 263 -13.83 -19.57 41.64
N LYS A 264 -14.95 -20.16 42.14
CA LYS A 264 -14.95 -21.16 43.22
C LYS A 264 -14.71 -22.59 42.72
N LEU A 265 -14.71 -22.82 41.41
CA LEU A 265 -14.46 -24.15 40.85
C LEU A 265 -12.99 -24.58 41.07
N PRO A 266 -12.74 -25.84 41.44
CA PRO A 266 -11.38 -26.33 41.65
C PRO A 266 -10.60 -26.28 40.33
N ASN A 267 -9.36 -25.74 40.39
CA ASN A 267 -8.47 -25.56 39.23
C ASN A 267 -9.01 -24.60 38.14
N ALA A 268 -10.01 -23.78 38.44
CA ALA A 268 -10.49 -22.78 37.50
C ALA A 268 -9.48 -21.64 37.37
N ASN A 269 -8.75 -21.62 36.26
CA ASN A 269 -8.08 -20.40 35.81
C ASN A 269 -9.11 -19.56 35.03
N VAL A 270 -9.55 -18.45 35.63
CA VAL A 270 -10.57 -17.56 35.08
C VAL A 270 -9.92 -16.27 34.59
N GLU A 271 -10.14 -15.96 33.31
CA GLU A 271 -9.62 -14.75 32.66
C GLU A 271 -10.79 -13.90 32.14
N LEU A 272 -10.75 -12.60 32.44
CA LEU A 272 -11.71 -11.63 31.94
C LEU A 272 -11.16 -10.87 30.73
N GLY A 273 -11.99 -10.69 29.72
CA GLY A 273 -11.69 -9.86 28.56
C GLY A 273 -12.92 -9.06 28.10
N ALA A 274 -12.66 -7.84 27.65
CA ALA A 274 -13.69 -6.99 27.06
C ALA A 274 -14.05 -7.40 25.62
N SER A 275 -13.15 -8.12 24.94
CA SER A 275 -13.33 -8.65 23.59
C SER A 275 -12.49 -9.92 23.42
N PRO A 276 -12.89 -10.86 22.55
CA PRO A 276 -12.13 -12.05 22.17
C PRO A 276 -10.71 -11.76 21.69
N ASP A 277 -10.46 -10.55 21.15
CA ASP A 277 -9.15 -10.14 20.64
C ASP A 277 -8.02 -10.24 21.66
N GLN A 278 -8.33 -10.15 22.96
CA GLN A 278 -7.36 -10.33 24.04
C GLN A 278 -6.71 -11.72 24.05
N TRP A 279 -7.39 -12.75 23.52
CA TRP A 279 -6.89 -14.12 23.49
C TRP A 279 -6.20 -14.51 22.17
N ARG A 280 -6.02 -13.57 21.23
CA ARG A 280 -5.22 -13.83 20.02
C ARG A 280 -3.82 -14.30 20.39
N ALA A 281 -3.25 -15.21 19.59
CA ALA A 281 -1.84 -15.53 19.73
C ALA A 281 -1.01 -14.25 19.47
N PRO A 282 0.06 -13.98 20.24
CA PRO A 282 0.92 -12.85 19.96
C PRO A 282 1.43 -12.96 18.52
N SER A 283 1.18 -11.92 17.72
CA SER A 283 1.70 -11.84 16.37
C SER A 283 3.22 -11.80 16.44
N ARG A 284 3.90 -12.64 15.67
CA ARG A 284 5.35 -12.49 15.50
C ARG A 284 5.56 -11.19 14.72
N PRO A 285 6.25 -10.17 15.27
CA PRO A 285 6.60 -9.00 14.50
C PRO A 285 7.61 -9.44 13.45
N ILE A 286 7.16 -9.55 12.20
CA ILE A 286 8.03 -9.77 11.05
C ILE A 286 7.88 -8.52 10.22
N SER A 287 8.97 -7.77 10.07
CA SER A 287 9.01 -6.64 9.16
C SER A 287 8.83 -7.17 7.73
N PHE A 288 7.76 -6.77 7.07
CA PHE A 288 7.58 -7.00 5.64
C PHE A 288 8.44 -6.06 4.79
N VAL A 289 9.05 -5.09 5.47
CA VAL A 289 9.61 -3.89 4.89
C VAL A 289 11.12 -4.06 4.80
N THR A 290 11.60 -3.97 3.58
CA THR A 290 13.02 -3.82 3.29
C THR A 290 13.31 -2.34 3.19
N GLU A 291 13.90 -1.75 4.23
CA GLU A 291 14.36 -0.36 4.16
C GLU A 291 15.67 -0.27 3.36
N PRO A 292 15.81 0.72 2.47
CA PRO A 292 17.04 0.89 1.71
C PRO A 292 18.17 1.44 2.60
N LYS A 293 19.38 0.93 2.38
CA LYS A 293 20.59 1.55 2.91
C LYS A 293 21.02 2.69 1.98
N LEU A 294 20.64 3.92 2.33
CA LEU A 294 20.92 5.11 1.53
C LEU A 294 22.44 5.38 1.40
N THR A 295 22.86 5.71 0.19
CA THR A 295 24.23 6.10 -0.15
C THR A 295 24.23 7.59 -0.50
N LEU A 296 24.86 8.38 0.35
CA LEU A 296 24.93 9.83 0.22
C LEU A 296 26.09 10.26 -0.69
N PRO A 297 26.02 11.45 -1.32
CA PRO A 297 27.17 12.05 -1.98
C PRO A 297 28.34 12.28 -1.02
N ASP A 298 29.56 12.12 -1.52
CA ASP A 298 30.80 12.45 -0.81
C ASP A 298 30.84 13.96 -0.48
N THR A 299 30.94 14.31 0.80
CA THR A 299 30.97 15.71 1.25
C THR A 299 32.22 16.48 0.83
N LYS A 300 33.30 15.76 0.47
CA LYS A 300 34.57 16.32 -0.03
C LYS A 300 34.80 15.97 -1.50
N ALA A 301 33.73 15.69 -2.24
CA ALA A 301 33.79 15.41 -3.66
C ALA A 301 34.51 16.53 -4.42
N LYS A 302 35.30 16.15 -5.43
CA LYS A 302 35.77 17.12 -6.43
C LYS A 302 34.54 17.70 -7.15
N VAL A 303 34.61 18.98 -7.49
CA VAL A 303 33.62 19.62 -8.37
C VAL A 303 34.15 19.62 -9.80
N LEU A 304 33.33 19.15 -10.73
CA LEU A 304 33.57 19.24 -12.16
C LEU A 304 32.63 20.30 -12.73
N GLU A 305 33.18 21.41 -13.19
CA GLU A 305 32.39 22.53 -13.71
C GLU A 305 31.95 22.31 -15.16
N ALA A 306 30.71 22.66 -15.45
CA ALA A 306 30.13 22.58 -16.78
C ALA A 306 30.67 23.70 -17.67
N LYS A 307 30.84 23.40 -18.96
CA LYS A 307 31.06 24.39 -20.02
C LYS A 307 29.75 24.62 -20.77
N ALA A 308 29.40 25.88 -21.02
CA ALA A 308 28.29 26.20 -21.91
C ALA A 308 28.67 25.79 -23.35
N VAL A 309 27.83 24.98 -23.99
CA VAL A 309 28.06 24.54 -25.38
C VAL A 309 27.26 25.37 -26.36
N MET A 310 25.99 25.63 -26.03
CA MET A 310 25.13 26.44 -26.88
C MET A 310 23.97 27.08 -26.11
N SER A 311 23.49 28.21 -26.61
CA SER A 311 22.31 28.90 -26.08
C SER A 311 21.08 28.62 -26.95
N ILE A 312 20.03 28.12 -26.31
CA ILE A 312 18.71 27.92 -26.92
C ILE A 312 17.64 28.11 -25.85
N LYS A 313 16.57 28.83 -26.17
CA LYS A 313 15.50 29.09 -25.22
C LYS A 313 14.56 27.89 -25.10
N SER A 314 14.41 27.38 -23.88
CA SER A 314 13.48 26.32 -23.48
C SER A 314 13.47 25.12 -24.43
N PRO A 315 14.62 24.47 -24.68
CA PRO A 315 14.65 23.20 -25.40
C PRO A 315 13.82 22.17 -24.63
N ASP A 316 13.05 21.34 -25.32
CA ASP A 316 12.15 20.35 -24.72
C ASP A 316 12.90 19.06 -24.37
N ASN A 317 13.61 18.49 -25.34
CA ASN A 317 14.38 17.27 -25.21
C ASN A 317 15.56 17.28 -26.20
N PHE A 318 16.63 16.55 -25.93
CA PHE A 318 17.78 16.45 -26.82
C PHE A 318 18.41 15.06 -26.82
N ILE A 319 19.09 14.73 -27.94
CA ILE A 319 19.98 13.57 -28.04
C ILE A 319 21.33 13.92 -28.67
N VAL A 320 22.42 13.34 -28.15
CA VAL A 320 23.79 13.48 -28.67
C VAL A 320 24.15 12.29 -29.56
N LEU A 321 24.65 12.55 -30.76
CA LEU A 321 25.00 11.55 -31.78
C LEU A 321 26.49 11.15 -31.76
N GLY A 322 26.83 10.14 -32.54
CA GLY A 322 28.18 9.56 -32.67
C GLY A 322 29.24 10.52 -33.18
N ASP A 323 28.82 11.44 -34.05
CA ASP A 323 29.65 12.49 -34.63
C ASP A 323 29.77 13.73 -33.71
N GLY A 324 29.19 13.69 -32.51
CA GLY A 324 29.13 14.83 -31.59
C GLY A 324 28.09 15.89 -31.95
N SER A 325 27.31 15.69 -33.02
CA SER A 325 26.15 16.52 -33.33
C SER A 325 25.00 16.23 -32.35
N VAL A 326 24.09 17.17 -32.20
CA VAL A 326 22.98 17.11 -31.24
C VAL A 326 21.67 17.34 -31.96
N LEU A 327 20.71 16.44 -31.78
CA LEU A 327 19.32 16.66 -32.17
C LEU A 327 18.55 17.25 -30.99
N ILE A 328 17.80 18.32 -31.23
CA ILE A 328 17.11 19.08 -30.19
C ILE A 328 15.67 19.32 -30.62
N ILE A 329 14.74 19.17 -29.69
CA ILE A 329 13.35 19.58 -29.88
C ILE A 329 13.20 21.00 -29.34
N ARG A 330 12.87 21.95 -30.22
CA ARG A 330 12.47 23.30 -29.82
C ARG A 330 11.00 23.26 -29.37
N SER A 331 10.68 23.85 -28.22
CA SER A 331 9.32 23.81 -27.67
C SER A 331 8.30 24.60 -28.50
N TYR A 332 8.68 25.79 -29.00
CA TYR A 332 7.78 26.63 -29.79
C TYR A 332 8.51 27.53 -30.81
N PRO A 333 8.08 27.56 -32.09
CA PRO A 333 7.21 26.57 -32.72
C PRO A 333 7.92 25.21 -32.73
N ARG A 334 7.15 24.13 -32.53
CA ARG A 334 7.70 22.79 -32.28
C ARG A 334 8.44 22.27 -33.51
N ALA A 335 9.74 22.05 -33.36
CA ALA A 335 10.64 21.70 -34.45
C ALA A 335 11.77 20.78 -33.99
N LEU A 336 12.19 19.89 -34.87
CA LEU A 336 13.42 19.12 -34.75
C LEU A 336 14.57 19.94 -35.35
N MET A 337 15.54 20.25 -34.51
CA MET A 337 16.72 21.02 -34.84
C MET A 337 17.96 20.13 -34.77
N ARG A 338 19.00 20.44 -35.55
CA ARG A 338 20.34 19.85 -35.42
C ARG A 338 21.35 20.93 -35.15
N TRP A 339 22.20 20.67 -34.17
CA TRP A 339 23.44 21.40 -33.95
C TRP A 339 24.60 20.49 -34.30
N SER A 340 25.61 20.99 -35.01
CA SER A 340 26.82 20.22 -35.32
C SER A 340 28.07 21.08 -35.11
N PRO A 341 29.10 20.57 -34.41
CA PRO A 341 30.36 21.28 -34.23
C PRO A 341 31.07 21.55 -35.57
N ASP A 342 31.01 20.58 -36.50
CA ASP A 342 31.69 20.66 -37.80
C ASP A 342 30.99 21.60 -38.79
N ALA A 343 29.71 21.91 -38.56
CA ALA A 343 28.92 22.84 -39.37
C ALA A 343 28.96 24.28 -38.84
N GLY A 344 30.09 24.68 -38.23
CA GLY A 344 30.27 26.02 -37.68
C GLY A 344 29.53 26.28 -36.36
N GLY A 345 28.97 25.24 -35.73
CA GLY A 345 28.24 25.36 -34.46
C GLY A 345 26.87 26.02 -34.58
N GLU A 346 26.31 26.13 -35.79
CA GLU A 346 24.99 26.71 -36.00
C GLU A 346 23.86 25.70 -35.74
N LEU A 347 22.77 26.19 -35.16
CA LEU A 347 21.53 25.43 -34.99
C LEU A 347 20.68 25.51 -36.26
N ARG A 348 20.42 24.38 -36.91
CA ARG A 348 19.64 24.29 -38.14
C ARG A 348 18.32 23.57 -37.92
N GLU A 349 17.26 24.06 -38.52
CA GLU A 349 15.95 23.38 -38.51
C GLU A 349 15.97 22.23 -39.51
N LEU A 350 15.71 21.01 -39.04
CA LEU A 350 15.60 19.83 -39.90
C LEU A 350 14.16 19.56 -40.31
N TRP A 351 13.22 19.75 -39.38
CA TRP A 351 11.82 19.40 -39.60
C TRP A 351 10.89 20.12 -38.63
N THR A 352 9.72 20.52 -39.13
CA THR A 352 8.60 21.06 -38.35
C THR A 352 7.37 20.18 -38.58
N SER A 353 6.60 19.95 -37.52
CA SER A 353 5.32 19.25 -37.65
C SER A 353 4.24 20.19 -38.11
N THR A 354 3.37 19.71 -38.99
CA THR A 354 2.12 20.37 -39.39
C THR A 354 0.99 20.12 -38.38
N GLU A 355 1.15 19.19 -37.44
CA GLU A 355 0.16 18.87 -36.41
C GLU A 355 0.37 19.70 -35.15
N GLU A 356 -0.57 20.59 -34.86
CA GLU A 356 -0.58 21.45 -33.65
C GLU A 356 -0.80 20.66 -32.34
N LYS A 357 -1.26 19.39 -32.42
CA LYS A 357 -1.75 18.61 -31.27
C LYS A 357 -0.88 17.42 -30.84
N SER A 358 0.33 17.24 -31.38
CA SER A 358 1.19 16.15 -30.89
C SER A 358 1.77 16.48 -29.52
N HIS A 359 1.15 15.94 -28.47
CA HIS A 359 1.48 16.27 -27.08
C HIS A 359 2.79 15.63 -26.57
N GLN A 360 3.35 14.63 -27.26
CA GLN A 360 4.56 13.94 -26.79
C GLN A 360 5.52 13.63 -27.95
N TRP A 361 6.62 14.38 -28.00
CA TRP A 361 7.76 14.08 -28.87
C TRP A 361 8.84 13.39 -28.04
N GLN A 362 9.27 12.20 -28.47
CA GLN A 362 10.32 11.46 -27.78
C GLN A 362 11.49 11.19 -28.72
N LEU A 363 12.69 11.47 -28.23
CA LEU A 363 13.93 11.18 -28.93
C LEU A 363 14.57 9.93 -28.35
N SER A 364 15.09 9.09 -29.24
CA SER A 364 15.94 7.95 -28.92
C SER A 364 17.06 7.85 -29.96
N ARG A 365 18.11 7.12 -29.63
CA ARG A 365 19.22 6.85 -30.54
C ARG A 365 19.72 5.44 -30.38
N ASP A 366 20.39 4.95 -31.41
CA ASP A 366 21.13 3.71 -31.31
C ASP A 366 22.38 3.88 -30.43
N ALA A 367 22.94 2.74 -29.99
CA ALA A 367 24.10 2.73 -29.10
C ALA A 367 25.32 3.46 -29.68
N THR A 368 25.49 3.45 -31.01
CA THR A 368 26.62 4.13 -31.69
C THR A 368 26.33 5.61 -31.95
N GLY A 369 25.06 6.03 -31.91
CA GLY A 369 24.62 7.38 -32.26
C GLY A 369 24.71 7.68 -33.76
N GLN A 370 24.67 6.65 -34.62
CA GLN A 370 24.58 6.81 -36.07
C GLN A 370 23.15 7.09 -36.55
N SER A 371 22.15 6.62 -35.81
CA SER A 371 20.73 6.82 -36.10
C SER A 371 20.02 7.45 -34.90
N GLY A 372 19.36 8.58 -35.16
CA GLY A 372 18.43 9.20 -34.23
C GLY A 372 16.99 8.92 -34.64
N TYR A 373 16.11 8.75 -33.68
CA TYR A 373 14.68 8.51 -33.90
C TYR A 373 13.88 9.54 -33.11
N LEU A 374 12.87 10.10 -33.76
CA LEU A 374 11.86 10.96 -33.17
C LEU A 374 10.50 10.30 -33.38
N THR A 375 9.76 10.08 -32.30
CA THR A 375 8.36 9.63 -32.35
C THR A 375 7.41 10.76 -32.04
N THR A 376 6.33 10.86 -32.81
CA THR A 376 5.29 11.89 -32.65
C THR A 376 3.99 11.45 -33.32
N GLY A 377 2.86 11.39 -32.60
CA GLY A 377 1.52 11.33 -33.21
C GLY A 377 1.28 10.23 -34.26
N GLY A 378 1.93 9.06 -34.13
CA GLY A 378 1.85 7.99 -35.15
C GLY A 378 2.79 8.18 -36.34
N LEU A 379 3.80 9.03 -36.23
CA LEU A 379 4.90 9.22 -37.18
C LEU A 379 6.24 8.92 -36.51
N ILE A 380 7.12 8.24 -37.24
CA ILE A 380 8.52 8.07 -36.87
C ILE A 380 9.38 8.85 -37.86
N VAL A 381 10.24 9.70 -37.32
CA VAL A 381 11.25 10.42 -38.06
C VAL A 381 12.62 9.85 -37.71
N ARG A 382 13.27 9.20 -38.69
CA ARG A 382 14.61 8.64 -38.56
C ARG A 382 15.62 9.61 -39.17
N PHE A 383 16.65 9.94 -38.40
CA PHE A 383 17.77 10.76 -38.82
C PHE A 383 19.03 9.89 -38.93
N ASP A 384 19.72 9.96 -40.07
CA ASP A 384 21.00 9.29 -40.29
C ASP A 384 22.15 10.29 -40.14
N ALA A 385 22.99 10.11 -39.13
CA ALA A 385 24.07 11.05 -38.81
C ALA A 385 25.16 11.09 -39.89
N LYS A 386 25.41 9.97 -40.57
CA LYS A 386 26.46 9.84 -41.58
C LYS A 386 26.10 10.57 -42.88
N THR A 387 24.85 10.43 -43.32
CA THR A 387 24.36 11.06 -44.55
C THR A 387 23.70 12.41 -44.30
N GLY A 388 23.32 12.72 -43.05
CA GLY A 388 22.53 13.89 -42.69
C GLY A 388 21.08 13.82 -43.19
N SER A 389 20.62 12.65 -43.64
CA SER A 389 19.29 12.48 -44.25
C SER A 389 18.23 12.22 -43.20
N LEU A 390 17.01 12.67 -43.49
CA LEU A 390 15.84 12.52 -42.63
C LEU A 390 14.75 11.74 -43.38
N PHE A 391 14.30 10.64 -42.77
CA PHE A 391 13.29 9.74 -43.32
C PHE A 391 12.05 9.77 -42.42
N LYS A 392 10.86 9.79 -43.02
CA LYS A 392 9.58 9.95 -42.31
C LYS A 392 8.69 8.77 -42.64
N HIS A 393 8.20 8.07 -41.63
CA HIS A 393 7.41 6.85 -41.79
C HIS A 393 6.16 6.92 -40.92
N PRO A 394 4.95 6.91 -41.52
CA PRO A 394 3.73 6.68 -40.76
C PRO A 394 3.79 5.34 -40.04
N MET A 395 3.29 5.27 -38.81
CA MET A 395 3.17 4.03 -38.05
C MET A 395 1.88 3.33 -38.47
N ALA A 396 2.00 2.09 -38.92
CA ALA A 396 0.87 1.25 -39.28
C ALA A 396 0.76 0.07 -38.31
N PHE A 397 -0.42 -0.13 -37.74
CA PHE A 397 -0.72 -1.22 -36.82
C PHE A 397 -1.76 -2.15 -37.46
N GLU A 398 -1.70 -3.43 -37.10
CA GLU A 398 -2.78 -4.36 -37.44
C GLU A 398 -4.08 -3.91 -36.76
N LYS A 399 -5.19 -3.82 -37.52
CA LYS A 399 -6.46 -3.23 -37.06
C LYS A 399 -7.00 -3.87 -35.77
N THR A 400 -6.76 -5.17 -35.57
CA THR A 400 -7.22 -5.94 -34.41
C THR A 400 -6.39 -5.69 -33.14
N THR A 401 -5.21 -5.10 -33.26
CA THR A 401 -4.28 -4.88 -32.16
C THR A 401 -3.79 -3.44 -32.15
N LYS A 402 -4.64 -2.49 -32.58
CA LYS A 402 -4.27 -1.07 -32.58
C LYS A 402 -4.16 -0.60 -31.11
N PRO A 403 -3.08 0.09 -30.72
CA PRO A 403 -2.98 0.69 -29.40
C PRO A 403 -3.95 1.87 -29.24
N ASP A 404 -4.22 2.23 -27.98
CA ASP A 404 -5.04 3.40 -27.63
C ASP A 404 -4.44 4.72 -28.14
N ASP A 405 -5.26 5.78 -28.20
CA ASP A 405 -4.85 7.09 -28.77
C ASP A 405 -3.70 7.78 -27.99
N TYR A 406 -3.38 7.31 -26.77
CA TYR A 406 -2.31 7.82 -25.91
C TYR A 406 -1.13 6.83 -25.79
N ILE A 407 -0.53 6.48 -26.93
CA ILE A 407 0.60 5.55 -27.02
C ILE A 407 1.84 6.11 -26.31
N LYS A 408 2.46 5.30 -25.45
CA LYS A 408 3.78 5.58 -24.86
C LYS A 408 4.86 4.79 -25.60
N TYR A 409 6.11 5.26 -25.53
CA TYR A 409 7.23 4.61 -26.22
C TYR A 409 8.42 4.40 -25.28
N PHE A 410 9.11 3.31 -25.53
CA PHE A 410 10.50 3.07 -25.11
C PHE A 410 11.28 2.59 -26.35
N HIS A 411 12.47 2.01 -26.19
CA HIS A 411 13.25 1.51 -27.32
C HIS A 411 13.81 0.11 -27.10
N ASP A 412 14.10 -0.57 -28.21
CA ASP A 412 14.62 -1.94 -28.28
C ASP A 412 16.09 -2.12 -27.89
N GLY A 413 16.71 -1.07 -27.34
CA GLY A 413 18.15 -1.01 -27.08
C GLY A 413 19.01 -0.47 -28.23
N ASN A 414 18.48 -0.44 -29.45
CA ASN A 414 19.10 0.16 -30.63
C ASN A 414 18.39 1.45 -31.07
N GLY A 415 17.60 2.03 -30.16
CA GLY A 415 16.90 3.29 -30.39
C GLY A 415 15.60 3.15 -31.19
N VAL A 416 15.28 1.98 -31.74
CA VAL A 416 14.03 1.78 -32.48
C VAL A 416 12.87 1.85 -31.50
N PRO A 417 11.87 2.70 -31.75
CA PRO A 417 10.76 2.88 -30.83
C PRO A 417 9.89 1.63 -30.71
N LEU A 418 9.60 1.25 -29.48
CA LEU A 418 8.65 0.21 -29.09
C LEU A 418 7.43 0.87 -28.43
N PRO A 419 6.28 0.91 -29.13
CA PRO A 419 5.02 1.33 -28.55
C PRO A 419 4.59 0.38 -27.44
N TYR A 420 3.97 0.93 -26.40
CA TYR A 420 3.31 0.14 -25.37
C TYR A 420 2.10 0.86 -24.79
N ASP A 421 1.16 0.08 -24.27
CA ASP A 421 -0.02 0.54 -23.57
C ASP A 421 -0.47 -0.44 -22.48
N HIS A 422 -1.52 -0.05 -21.76
CA HIS A 422 -2.16 -0.86 -20.74
C HIS A 422 -3.62 -1.01 -21.13
N SER A 423 -4.07 -2.23 -21.42
CA SER A 423 -5.45 -2.46 -21.85
C SER A 423 -6.04 -3.74 -21.27
N LEU A 424 -7.37 -3.83 -21.31
CA LEU A 424 -8.12 -5.01 -20.86
C LEU A 424 -8.20 -6.02 -22.00
N SER A 425 -7.53 -7.16 -21.85
CA SER A 425 -7.52 -8.27 -22.82
C SER A 425 -7.96 -9.56 -22.15
N GLY A 426 -8.99 -10.22 -22.72
CA GLY A 426 -9.52 -11.47 -22.17
C GLY A 426 -10.05 -11.37 -20.73
N GLY A 427 -10.48 -10.18 -20.30
CA GLY A 427 -10.94 -9.91 -18.92
C GLY A 427 -9.82 -9.67 -17.90
N ARG A 428 -8.55 -9.59 -18.33
CA ARG A 428 -7.39 -9.22 -17.49
C ARG A 428 -6.74 -7.94 -17.97
N ASP A 429 -6.14 -7.20 -17.05
CA ASP A 429 -5.34 -6.04 -17.45
C ASP A 429 -3.99 -6.52 -17.95
N THR A 430 -3.56 -6.01 -19.09
CA THR A 430 -2.34 -6.44 -19.77
C THR A 430 -1.45 -5.26 -20.12
N LEU A 431 -0.13 -5.48 -20.06
CA LEU A 431 0.86 -4.61 -20.69
C LEU A 431 1.11 -5.11 -22.11
N ASN A 432 0.72 -4.33 -23.10
CA ASN A 432 0.96 -4.67 -24.50
C ASN A 432 2.19 -3.96 -25.01
N VAL A 433 3.03 -4.68 -25.76
CA VAL A 433 4.21 -4.11 -26.40
C VAL A 433 4.17 -4.45 -27.88
N TRP A 434 4.38 -3.45 -28.73
CA TRP A 434 4.47 -3.64 -30.17
C TRP A 434 5.92 -3.57 -30.64
N GLN A 435 6.22 -4.36 -31.66
CA GLN A 435 7.53 -4.38 -32.30
C GLN A 435 7.39 -4.05 -33.77
N ALA A 436 8.36 -3.30 -34.28
CA ALA A 436 8.45 -2.98 -35.69
C ALA A 436 8.94 -4.22 -36.46
N ASN A 437 8.29 -4.56 -37.57
CA ASN A 437 8.60 -5.80 -38.32
C ASN A 437 9.97 -5.74 -39.00
N ALA A 438 10.12 -4.82 -39.95
CA ALA A 438 11.35 -4.54 -40.66
C ALA A 438 11.44 -3.04 -40.87
N GLN A 439 12.65 -2.51 -40.89
CA GLN A 439 12.85 -1.10 -41.19
C GLN A 439 12.38 -0.82 -42.63
N PRO A 440 11.48 0.15 -42.85
CA PRO A 440 11.00 0.50 -44.18
C PRO A 440 12.10 1.11 -45.05
N ALA A 441 11.88 1.08 -46.37
CA ALA A 441 12.72 1.82 -47.31
C ALA A 441 12.57 3.32 -47.05
N GLY A 442 13.59 4.13 -47.41
CA GLY A 442 13.60 5.58 -47.20
C GLY A 442 12.64 6.39 -48.09
N ASP A 443 11.63 5.75 -48.67
CA ASP A 443 10.67 6.29 -49.65
C ASP A 443 9.36 6.80 -49.02
N GLY A 444 9.28 6.81 -47.68
CA GLY A 444 8.09 7.21 -46.94
C GLY A 444 7.08 6.09 -46.71
N THR A 445 7.44 4.84 -47.03
CA THR A 445 6.61 3.67 -46.73
C THR A 445 6.28 3.57 -45.23
N PRO A 446 5.06 3.13 -44.87
CA PRO A 446 4.68 2.97 -43.47
C PRO A 446 5.56 1.95 -42.74
N TRP A 447 5.88 2.24 -41.48
CA TRP A 447 6.55 1.30 -40.60
C TRP A 447 5.50 0.42 -39.91
N ASN A 448 5.46 -0.86 -40.30
CA ASN A 448 4.48 -1.81 -39.79
C ASN A 448 4.87 -2.35 -38.41
N TYR A 449 3.94 -2.26 -37.47
CA TYR A 449 4.04 -2.74 -36.10
C TYR A 449 3.09 -3.90 -35.85
N THR A 450 3.61 -4.95 -35.21
CA THR A 450 2.84 -6.11 -34.76
C THR A 450 2.90 -6.22 -33.24
N LEU A 451 1.85 -6.79 -32.64
CA LEU A 451 1.82 -7.02 -31.20
C LEU A 451 2.89 -8.08 -30.87
N ARG A 452 3.91 -7.66 -30.12
CA ARG A 452 5.02 -8.53 -29.70
C ARG A 452 4.56 -9.48 -28.60
N PHE A 453 3.90 -8.94 -27.57
CA PHE A 453 3.27 -9.71 -26.51
C PHE A 453 2.24 -8.86 -25.75
N ALA A 454 1.37 -9.55 -25.00
CA ALA A 454 0.47 -8.97 -24.00
C ALA A 454 0.73 -9.65 -22.64
N SER A 455 1.36 -8.94 -21.71
CA SER A 455 1.76 -9.51 -20.42
C SER A 455 0.64 -9.39 -19.39
N PRO A 456 0.16 -10.50 -18.79
CA PRO A 456 -0.86 -10.46 -17.74
C PRO A 456 -0.30 -10.02 -16.37
N ARG A 457 0.99 -9.70 -16.27
CA ARG A 457 1.60 -9.17 -15.04
C ARG A 457 0.92 -7.88 -14.57
N GLN A 458 0.39 -7.07 -15.50
CA GLN A 458 -0.34 -5.84 -15.17
C GLN A 458 -1.58 -6.10 -14.29
N ASP A 459 -2.26 -7.24 -14.48
CA ASP A 459 -3.42 -7.63 -13.68
C ASP A 459 -3.08 -7.82 -12.19
N MET A 460 -1.82 -8.16 -11.89
CA MET A 460 -1.33 -8.34 -10.51
C MET A 460 -1.12 -7.01 -9.77
N MET A 461 -1.27 -5.88 -10.46
CA MET A 461 -1.15 -4.52 -9.91
C MET A 461 -2.52 -3.88 -9.62
N LYS A 462 -3.59 -4.68 -9.57
CA LYS A 462 -4.92 -4.22 -9.17
C LYS A 462 -5.02 -4.07 -7.65
N GLY A 463 -5.73 -3.03 -7.19
CA GLY A 463 -6.06 -2.82 -5.78
C GLY A 463 -5.62 -1.46 -5.24
N SER A 464 -5.75 -1.27 -3.92
CA SER A 464 -5.26 -0.08 -3.22
C SER A 464 -3.76 -0.25 -2.96
N LEU A 465 -2.94 0.14 -3.93
CA LEU A 465 -1.48 0.11 -3.88
C LEU A 465 -0.93 1.54 -3.83
N ARG A 466 0.24 1.73 -3.22
CA ARG A 466 0.85 3.06 -3.09
C ARG A 466 1.40 3.56 -4.43
N GLY A 467 1.05 4.79 -4.78
CA GLY A 467 1.57 5.45 -5.97
C GLY A 467 0.93 4.92 -7.26
N ASN A 468 1.76 4.70 -8.28
CA ASN A 468 1.30 4.30 -9.60
C ASN A 468 1.24 2.76 -9.74
N SER A 469 0.15 2.24 -10.30
CA SER A 469 -0.09 0.82 -10.53
C SER A 469 0.17 0.35 -11.97
N LEU A 470 0.46 1.27 -12.90
CA LEU A 470 0.76 0.95 -14.28
C LEU A 470 2.23 0.60 -14.45
N ILE A 471 2.52 -0.64 -14.82
CA ILE A 471 3.87 -1.16 -15.00
C ILE A 471 4.64 -0.35 -16.05
N LYS A 472 5.91 -0.05 -15.79
CA LYS A 472 6.78 0.74 -16.68
C LYS A 472 7.88 -0.14 -17.28
N PRO A 473 8.06 -0.20 -18.62
CA PRO A 473 9.20 -0.88 -19.23
C PRO A 473 10.53 -0.22 -18.89
N VAL A 474 11.57 -1.03 -18.67
CA VAL A 474 12.95 -0.60 -18.49
C VAL A 474 13.57 -0.29 -19.86
N SER A 475 14.10 0.91 -20.01
CA SER A 475 14.84 1.31 -21.23
C SER A 475 16.31 0.90 -21.15
N TRP A 476 16.87 0.32 -22.21
CA TRP A 476 18.23 -0.23 -22.21
C TRP A 476 19.17 0.52 -23.14
N ASP A 477 20.42 0.73 -22.72
CA ASP A 477 21.49 1.32 -23.55
C ASP A 477 22.09 0.37 -24.62
N GLY A 478 21.48 -0.79 -24.81
CA GLY A 478 21.88 -1.81 -25.77
C GLY A 478 20.86 -2.92 -25.88
N PHE A 479 21.08 -3.88 -26.78
CA PHE A 479 20.16 -4.99 -27.01
C PHE A 479 20.00 -5.87 -25.76
N MET A 480 18.75 -6.07 -25.36
CA MET A 480 18.34 -7.04 -24.33
C MET A 480 17.27 -7.97 -24.89
N PRO A 481 17.44 -9.30 -24.78
CA PRO A 481 16.49 -10.24 -25.34
C PRO A 481 15.13 -10.24 -24.61
N ASN A 482 15.19 -10.12 -23.29
CA ASN A 482 14.02 -10.12 -22.41
C ASN A 482 13.63 -8.68 -22.03
N THR A 483 12.33 -8.46 -21.84
CA THR A 483 11.81 -7.17 -21.42
C THR A 483 11.82 -7.11 -19.90
N TRP A 484 12.44 -6.08 -19.34
CA TRP A 484 12.35 -5.80 -17.91
C TRP A 484 11.30 -4.74 -17.65
N VAL A 485 10.59 -4.86 -16.55
CA VAL A 485 9.57 -3.89 -16.15
C VAL A 485 9.67 -3.57 -14.67
N GLU A 486 9.37 -2.32 -14.33
CA GLU A 486 9.12 -1.88 -12.97
C GLU A 486 7.64 -2.07 -12.63
N ASP A 487 7.38 -2.72 -11.49
CA ASP A 487 6.05 -2.89 -10.92
C ASP A 487 6.02 -2.42 -9.45
N VAL A 488 4.91 -2.56 -8.75
CA VAL A 488 4.76 -2.09 -7.35
C VAL A 488 5.62 -2.84 -6.33
N TYR A 489 6.07 -4.05 -6.66
CA TYR A 489 6.91 -4.88 -5.78
C TYR A 489 8.40 -4.71 -6.06
N GLY A 490 8.75 -4.33 -7.29
CA GLY A 490 10.13 -4.08 -7.68
C GLY A 490 10.32 -4.16 -9.18
N LEU A 491 11.08 -5.18 -9.60
CA LEU A 491 11.37 -5.46 -11.01
C LEU A 491 10.89 -6.85 -11.40
N ALA A 492 10.32 -6.97 -12.59
CA ALA A 492 9.98 -8.25 -13.21
C ALA A 492 10.68 -8.40 -14.56
N GLU A 493 11.26 -9.58 -14.78
CA GLU A 493 11.78 -10.00 -16.07
C GLU A 493 10.68 -10.74 -16.83
N LEU A 494 10.34 -10.24 -18.01
CA LEU A 494 9.36 -10.83 -18.90
C LEU A 494 10.07 -11.47 -20.08
N ASP A 495 9.63 -12.68 -20.44
CA ASP A 495 10.05 -13.33 -21.68
C ASP A 495 9.76 -12.40 -22.86
N GLY A 496 10.81 -12.07 -23.61
CA GLY A 496 10.74 -11.06 -24.66
C GLY A 496 9.85 -11.44 -25.85
N LYS A 497 9.31 -12.67 -25.93
CA LYS A 497 8.43 -13.10 -27.02
C LYS A 497 6.99 -13.30 -26.55
N THR A 498 6.81 -13.77 -25.33
CA THR A 498 5.50 -14.18 -24.81
C THR A 498 4.95 -13.23 -23.75
N GLY A 499 5.80 -12.36 -23.17
CA GLY A 499 5.41 -11.46 -22.08
C GLY A 499 5.19 -12.16 -20.74
N LYS A 500 5.48 -13.47 -20.64
CA LYS A 500 5.35 -14.24 -19.40
C LYS A 500 6.44 -13.86 -18.41
N VAL A 501 6.09 -13.79 -17.12
CA VAL A 501 7.07 -13.51 -16.07
C VAL A 501 8.03 -14.70 -15.92
N LEU A 502 9.33 -14.41 -16.05
CA LEU A 502 10.41 -15.37 -15.84
C LEU A 502 10.97 -15.27 -14.42
N ARG A 503 11.12 -14.03 -13.92
CA ARG A 503 11.77 -13.75 -12.64
C ARG A 503 11.24 -12.45 -12.05
N VAL A 504 11.20 -12.37 -10.72
CA VAL A 504 10.88 -11.13 -9.99
C VAL A 504 11.98 -10.83 -8.97
N VAL A 505 12.34 -9.55 -8.88
CA VAL A 505 13.30 -9.01 -7.92
C VAL A 505 12.57 -8.00 -7.06
N LYS A 506 12.34 -8.36 -5.79
CA LYS A 506 11.76 -7.44 -4.80
C LYS A 506 12.75 -6.34 -4.49
N LEU A 507 12.26 -5.09 -4.48
CA LEU A 507 13.07 -3.94 -4.13
C LEU A 507 12.76 -3.44 -2.71
N PRO A 508 13.68 -2.69 -2.09
CA PRO A 508 13.40 -1.92 -0.89
C PRO A 508 12.26 -0.91 -1.12
N ARG A 509 11.79 -0.32 -0.02
CA ARG A 509 10.78 0.75 -0.05
C ARG A 509 11.18 1.84 -1.05
N ARG A 510 10.25 2.22 -1.92
CA ARG A 510 10.46 3.22 -2.98
C ARG A 510 9.59 4.47 -2.86
N LEU A 511 8.58 4.47 -1.99
CA LEU A 511 7.61 5.57 -1.93
C LEU A 511 7.12 5.87 -0.52
N GLY A 512 7.03 7.16 -0.21
CA GLY A 512 6.26 7.70 0.92
C GLY A 512 7.00 7.61 2.25
N ASP A 513 6.25 7.60 3.35
CA ASP A 513 6.75 7.38 4.71
C ASP A 513 7.03 5.91 5.01
N VAL A 514 7.81 5.66 6.07
CA VAL A 514 8.02 4.31 6.63
C VAL A 514 6.69 3.75 7.13
N ASP A 515 6.23 2.66 6.52
CA ASP A 515 5.12 1.83 7.02
C ASP A 515 5.64 0.44 7.33
N ARG A 516 5.43 -0.02 8.57
CA ARG A 516 5.93 -1.32 9.07
C ARG A 516 5.34 -2.53 8.34
N ASN A 517 4.27 -2.33 7.57
CA ASN A 517 3.54 -3.41 6.90
C ASN A 517 3.59 -3.33 5.37
N ASP A 518 4.14 -2.25 4.79
CA ASP A 518 4.07 -1.99 3.36
C ASP A 518 5.32 -1.26 2.84
N ASP A 519 6.15 -1.99 2.10
CA ASP A 519 7.28 -1.45 1.32
C ASP A 519 6.98 -1.35 -0.18
N THR A 520 5.73 -1.60 -0.58
CA THR A 520 5.32 -1.52 -1.97
C THR A 520 5.15 -0.08 -2.44
N GLY A 521 5.14 0.07 -3.75
CA GLY A 521 4.78 1.30 -4.41
C GLY A 521 5.81 1.73 -5.42
N MET A 522 5.32 2.50 -6.39
CA MET A 522 6.13 3.04 -7.47
C MET A 522 6.04 4.56 -7.42
N ALA A 523 7.20 5.22 -7.41
CA ALA A 523 7.27 6.66 -7.40
C ALA A 523 6.57 7.26 -8.64
N PRO A 524 5.64 8.21 -8.44
CA PRO A 524 4.93 8.82 -9.56
C PRO A 524 5.81 9.78 -10.39
N TRP A 525 6.89 10.36 -9.84
CA TRP A 525 7.63 11.48 -10.45
C TRP A 525 9.12 11.28 -10.76
N ASP A 526 9.67 10.07 -10.69
CA ASP A 526 11.11 9.87 -10.96
C ASP A 526 11.38 9.42 -12.40
N PRO A 527 12.61 9.61 -12.93
CA PRO A 527 12.95 9.17 -14.28
C PRO A 527 12.52 7.71 -14.50
N ALA A 528 11.95 7.43 -15.67
CA ALA A 528 11.54 6.08 -16.04
C ALA A 528 12.72 5.09 -15.84
N PRO A 529 12.44 3.84 -15.44
CA PRO A 529 13.49 2.90 -15.13
C PRO A 529 14.34 2.62 -16.38
N PHE A 530 15.65 2.50 -16.19
CA PHE A 530 16.60 2.24 -17.27
C PHE A 530 17.73 1.34 -16.81
N GLY A 531 18.43 0.72 -17.75
CA GLY A 531 19.51 -0.22 -17.44
C GLY A 531 20.70 -0.08 -18.38
N SER A 532 21.84 -0.60 -17.90
CA SER A 532 23.05 -0.75 -18.71
C SER A 532 23.33 -2.22 -18.98
N VAL A 533 23.39 -2.58 -20.27
CA VAL A 533 23.71 -3.96 -20.69
C VAL A 533 25.16 -4.29 -20.34
N LYS A 534 26.09 -3.36 -20.60
CA LYS A 534 27.51 -3.57 -20.28
C LYS A 534 27.77 -3.57 -18.77
N GLY A 535 27.06 -2.72 -18.01
CA GLY A 535 27.18 -2.67 -16.56
C GLY A 535 26.47 -3.80 -15.81
N GLY A 536 25.52 -4.47 -16.47
CA GLY A 536 24.73 -5.55 -15.88
C GLY A 536 23.82 -5.09 -14.74
N TRP A 537 23.24 -3.89 -14.84
CA TRP A 537 22.39 -3.32 -13.80
C TRP A 537 21.17 -2.57 -14.35
N ILE A 538 20.16 -2.43 -13.49
CA ILE A 538 18.96 -1.60 -13.69
C ILE A 538 18.89 -0.55 -12.60
N ALA A 539 18.58 0.70 -12.97
CA ALA A 539 18.31 1.77 -12.04
C ALA A 539 16.80 2.02 -11.96
N VAL A 540 16.26 2.04 -10.74
CA VAL A 540 14.84 2.24 -10.44
C VAL A 540 14.65 3.40 -9.46
N GLY A 541 13.74 4.33 -9.74
CA GLY A 541 13.52 5.52 -8.93
C GLY A 541 12.86 5.25 -7.58
N PHE A 542 13.15 6.12 -6.60
CA PHE A 542 12.43 6.18 -5.34
C PHE A 542 12.29 7.64 -4.84
N VAL A 543 11.22 7.88 -4.09
CA VAL A 543 10.99 9.11 -3.31
C VAL A 543 10.61 8.72 -1.89
N LEU A 544 11.51 8.98 -0.94
CA LEU A 544 11.28 8.64 0.46
C LEU A 544 11.02 9.89 1.28
N ASP A 545 9.97 9.83 2.09
CA ASP A 545 9.66 10.86 3.09
C ASP A 545 10.31 10.45 4.42
N GLU A 546 11.24 11.28 4.89
CA GLU A 546 11.92 11.14 6.18
C GLU A 546 11.59 12.36 7.05
N GLY A 547 10.42 12.31 7.69
CA GLY A 547 9.91 13.39 8.54
C GLY A 547 9.45 14.59 7.74
N LYS A 548 10.29 15.63 7.62
CA LYS A 548 10.00 16.83 6.79
C LYS A 548 10.84 16.90 5.52
N GLN A 549 11.74 15.93 5.32
CA GLN A 549 12.66 15.92 4.20
C GLN A 549 12.20 14.86 3.19
N VAL A 550 12.20 15.25 1.93
CA VAL A 550 12.02 14.35 0.79
C VAL A 550 13.41 13.97 0.27
N ASN A 551 13.64 12.67 0.11
CA ASN A 551 14.91 12.11 -0.33
C ASN A 551 14.69 11.28 -1.60
N PRO A 552 14.74 11.89 -2.78
CA PRO A 552 14.61 11.19 -4.03
C PRO A 552 15.94 10.53 -4.43
N GLY A 553 15.88 9.49 -5.25
CA GLY A 553 17.05 8.71 -5.61
C GLY A 553 16.77 7.56 -6.55
N MET A 554 17.78 6.70 -6.73
CA MET A 554 17.70 5.50 -7.56
C MET A 554 18.29 4.29 -6.85
N HIS A 555 17.55 3.17 -6.81
CA HIS A 555 18.11 1.86 -6.52
C HIS A 555 18.85 1.34 -7.75
N VAL A 556 20.11 0.98 -7.60
CA VAL A 556 20.93 0.32 -8.61
C VAL A 556 20.94 -1.17 -8.32
N VAL A 557 20.30 -1.95 -9.18
CA VAL A 557 20.05 -3.38 -9.01
C VAL A 557 20.96 -4.17 -9.93
N ASP A 558 21.74 -5.08 -9.34
CA ASP A 558 22.51 -6.07 -10.09
C ASP A 558 21.56 -7.08 -10.75
N ILE A 559 21.64 -7.24 -12.07
CA ILE A 559 20.75 -8.16 -12.79
C ILE A 559 21.10 -9.61 -12.46
N ALA A 560 22.38 -9.97 -12.38
CA ALA A 560 22.79 -11.35 -12.19
C ALA A 560 22.35 -11.87 -10.81
N SER A 561 22.60 -11.11 -9.75
CA SER A 561 22.27 -11.49 -8.38
C SER A 561 20.87 -11.08 -7.93
N GLY A 562 20.21 -10.14 -8.63
CA GLY A 562 18.93 -9.56 -8.20
C GLY A 562 19.04 -8.75 -6.90
N LYS A 563 20.22 -8.22 -6.57
CA LYS A 563 20.46 -7.48 -5.31
C LYS A 563 20.66 -6.01 -5.60
N VAL A 564 20.16 -5.15 -4.70
CA VAL A 564 20.47 -3.73 -4.73
C VAL A 564 21.93 -3.53 -4.37
N ARG A 565 22.73 -3.05 -5.32
CA ARG A 565 24.13 -2.66 -5.11
C ARG A 565 24.20 -1.34 -4.33
N TYR A 566 23.39 -0.37 -4.72
CA TYR A 566 23.32 0.96 -4.09
C TYR A 566 21.90 1.50 -4.08
N SER A 567 21.58 2.30 -3.06
CA SER A 567 20.43 3.20 -3.05
C SER A 567 20.95 4.63 -3.03
N LEU A 568 21.26 5.16 -4.22
CA LEU A 568 21.86 6.48 -4.37
C LEU A 568 20.79 7.54 -4.14
N THR A 569 21.04 8.52 -3.29
CA THR A 569 20.07 9.58 -2.99
C THR A 569 20.69 10.97 -3.09
N LEU A 570 19.84 11.95 -3.43
CA LEU A 570 20.15 13.36 -3.33
C LEU A 570 19.38 13.93 -2.12
N PRO A 571 20.00 14.03 -0.94
CA PRO A 571 19.27 14.37 0.28
C PRO A 571 18.72 15.79 0.26
N GLY A 572 17.52 15.98 0.81
CA GLY A 572 16.89 17.29 0.97
C GLY A 572 16.50 17.96 -0.36
N ARG A 573 16.11 17.17 -1.35
CA ARG A 573 15.66 17.65 -2.66
C ARG A 573 14.20 17.26 -2.89
N ASP A 574 13.41 18.17 -3.44
CA ASP A 574 11.97 17.91 -3.62
C ASP A 574 11.67 16.92 -4.76
N SER A 575 12.57 16.76 -5.73
CA SER A 575 12.41 15.82 -6.84
C SER A 575 13.72 15.47 -7.54
N LEU A 576 13.78 14.26 -8.10
CA LEU A 576 14.82 13.83 -9.04
C LEU A 576 14.34 14.12 -10.47
N LYS A 577 15.04 15.01 -11.18
CA LYS A 577 14.63 15.44 -12.54
C LYS A 577 15.15 14.51 -13.62
N THR A 578 16.35 13.98 -13.42
CA THR A 578 17.02 13.17 -14.45
C THR A 578 18.03 12.22 -13.84
N ALA A 579 18.20 11.07 -14.49
CA ALA A 579 19.19 10.08 -14.15
C ALA A 579 19.68 9.41 -15.43
N VAL A 580 20.98 9.16 -15.55
CA VAL A 580 21.54 8.52 -16.75
C VAL A 580 22.80 7.70 -16.46
N GLY A 581 22.87 6.51 -17.04
CA GLY A 581 24.03 5.64 -17.01
C GLY A 581 25.03 5.96 -18.11
N SER A 582 26.32 5.88 -17.82
CA SER A 582 27.37 5.96 -18.84
C SER A 582 27.30 4.76 -19.79
N PRO A 583 27.71 4.88 -21.08
CA PRO A 583 27.65 3.79 -22.06
C PRO A 583 28.49 2.56 -21.74
N ASN A 584 29.42 2.65 -20.79
CA ASN A 584 30.21 1.53 -20.28
C ASN A 584 29.62 0.90 -19.00
N GLY A 585 28.53 1.46 -18.47
CA GLY A 585 27.85 1.01 -17.27
C GLY A 585 28.60 1.25 -15.95
N ARG A 586 29.71 2.01 -15.93
CA ARG A 586 30.51 2.21 -14.72
C ARG A 586 30.04 3.41 -13.89
N LEU A 587 29.43 4.40 -14.54
CA LEU A 587 29.02 5.64 -13.91
C LEU A 587 27.51 5.84 -14.00
N LEU A 588 26.94 6.48 -12.98
CA LEU A 588 25.54 6.87 -12.94
C LEU A 588 25.45 8.32 -12.44
N ALA A 589 24.79 9.19 -13.21
CA ALA A 589 24.59 10.57 -12.83
C ALA A 589 23.12 10.78 -12.41
N LEU A 590 22.90 11.49 -11.30
CA LEU A 590 21.58 11.91 -10.83
C LEU A 590 21.54 13.43 -10.77
N GLY A 591 20.46 14.03 -11.27
CA GLY A 591 20.25 15.48 -11.28
C GLY A 591 18.95 15.89 -10.62
N SER A 592 19.02 16.93 -9.79
CA SER A 592 17.86 17.56 -9.16
C SER A 592 17.66 18.97 -9.70
N GLY A 593 16.42 19.45 -9.74
CA GLY A 593 16.13 20.86 -10.08
C GLY A 593 16.78 21.84 -9.09
N GLY A 594 17.22 23.00 -9.58
CA GLY A 594 17.80 24.09 -8.79
C GLY A 594 19.29 24.37 -9.01
N LYS A 595 19.86 25.32 -8.23
CA LYS A 595 21.29 25.67 -8.27
C LYS A 595 22.12 24.53 -7.64
N ASN A 596 23.24 24.16 -8.27
CA ASN A 596 24.14 23.04 -7.93
C ASN A 596 23.51 21.65 -8.09
N SER A 597 23.61 21.12 -9.31
CA SER A 597 22.47 20.51 -10.01
C SER A 597 22.57 19.00 -10.27
N ALA A 598 23.74 18.37 -10.14
CA ALA A 598 23.85 16.94 -10.32
C ALA A 598 25.06 16.34 -9.58
N VAL A 599 25.00 15.03 -9.37
CA VAL A 599 26.08 14.23 -8.79
C VAL A 599 26.33 13.04 -9.71
N LEU A 600 27.60 12.70 -9.89
CA LEU A 600 28.06 11.57 -10.67
C LEU A 600 28.64 10.53 -9.71
N TRP A 601 28.18 9.29 -9.76
CA TRP A 601 28.68 8.19 -8.95
C TRP A 601 29.48 7.22 -9.80
N ASN A 602 30.58 6.72 -9.24
CA ASN A 602 31.26 5.53 -9.71
C ASN A 602 30.65 4.30 -9.02
N LEU A 603 30.04 3.41 -9.80
CA LEU A 603 29.35 2.23 -9.31
C LEU A 603 30.28 1.09 -8.88
N GLU A 604 31.58 1.16 -9.18
CA GLU A 604 32.54 0.14 -8.76
C GLU A 604 32.99 0.33 -7.31
N ASN A 605 33.11 1.59 -6.87
CA ASN A 605 33.65 1.93 -5.55
C ASN A 605 32.72 2.79 -4.68
N GLY A 606 31.57 3.21 -5.22
CA GLY A 606 30.57 3.99 -4.50
C GLY A 606 30.93 5.47 -4.27
N ARG A 607 32.05 5.95 -4.83
CA ARG A 607 32.49 7.35 -4.69
C ARG A 607 31.70 8.27 -5.61
N SER A 608 31.63 9.56 -5.26
CA SER A 608 30.90 10.56 -6.05
C SER A 608 31.72 11.81 -6.39
N ILE A 609 31.38 12.46 -7.51
CA ILE A 609 31.82 13.80 -7.93
C ILE A 609 30.61 14.70 -8.03
N THR A 610 30.76 15.96 -7.64
CA THR A 610 29.72 16.98 -7.83
C THR A 610 29.85 17.58 -9.23
N LEU A 611 28.73 17.69 -9.95
CA LEU A 611 28.66 18.35 -11.25
C LEU A 611 28.18 19.79 -11.04
N GLY A 612 29.12 20.73 -11.11
CA GLY A 612 28.88 22.16 -10.98
C GLY A 612 28.32 22.75 -12.29
N THR A 613 27.35 23.66 -12.18
CA THR A 613 26.73 24.35 -13.33
C THR A 613 26.91 25.86 -13.28
N GLU A 614 27.46 26.40 -12.19
CA GLU A 614 27.53 27.84 -11.93
C GLU A 614 28.31 28.59 -13.01
N ALA A 615 29.48 28.08 -13.39
CA ALA A 615 30.33 28.69 -14.43
C ALA A 615 29.66 28.77 -15.81
N SER A 616 28.66 27.93 -16.08
CA SER A 616 27.95 27.87 -17.37
C SER A 616 26.70 28.75 -17.41
N GLY A 617 26.27 29.30 -16.27
CA GLY A 617 25.02 30.07 -16.16
C GLY A 617 23.75 29.25 -16.42
N CYS A 618 23.79 27.93 -16.32
CA CYS A 618 22.64 27.04 -16.49
C CYS A 618 21.51 27.40 -15.52
N ASN A 619 20.33 27.72 -16.08
CA ASN A 619 19.11 27.90 -15.31
C ASN A 619 18.16 26.72 -15.51
N GLU A 620 17.55 26.23 -14.43
CA GLU A 620 16.59 25.11 -14.43
C GLU A 620 17.11 23.88 -15.19
N PHE A 621 17.84 23.04 -14.44
CA PHE A 621 18.44 21.81 -14.93
C PHE A 621 17.40 20.68 -15.06
N GLU A 622 17.21 20.14 -16.27
CA GLU A 622 16.06 19.25 -16.55
C GLU A 622 16.42 17.90 -17.18
N GLN A 623 17.59 17.73 -17.80
CA GLN A 623 17.95 16.47 -18.47
C GLN A 623 19.46 16.24 -18.52
N LEU A 624 19.91 15.00 -18.34
CA LEU A 624 21.26 14.53 -18.59
C LEU A 624 21.31 13.55 -19.76
N GLN A 625 22.43 13.56 -20.50
CA GLN A 625 22.71 12.53 -21.47
C GLN A 625 24.20 12.35 -21.75
N TRP A 626 24.65 11.11 -21.87
CA TRP A 626 26.02 10.81 -22.29
C TRP A 626 26.19 10.92 -23.81
N SER A 627 27.37 11.37 -24.24
CA SER A 627 27.85 11.06 -25.59
C SER A 627 27.97 9.54 -25.75
N PRO A 628 27.74 8.98 -26.95
CA PRO A 628 27.99 7.55 -27.19
C PRO A 628 29.42 7.11 -26.87
N SER A 629 30.41 8.00 -27.00
CA SER A 629 31.80 7.73 -26.61
C SER A 629 31.98 7.56 -25.09
N GLY A 630 31.10 8.14 -24.28
CA GLY A 630 31.22 8.16 -22.81
C GLY A 630 32.22 9.18 -22.26
N GLU A 631 32.81 10.02 -23.12
CA GLU A 631 33.80 11.03 -22.72
C GLU A 631 33.17 12.33 -22.20
N ARG A 632 31.93 12.62 -22.62
CA ARG A 632 31.20 13.81 -22.22
C ARG A 632 29.82 13.49 -21.71
N LEU A 633 29.48 14.12 -20.60
CA LEU A 633 28.14 14.19 -20.09
C LEU A 633 27.54 15.54 -20.49
N TRP A 634 26.34 15.54 -21.04
CA TRP A 634 25.62 16.72 -21.47
C TRP A 634 24.44 16.98 -20.55
N GLY A 635 24.13 18.26 -20.38
CA GLY A 635 23.04 18.76 -19.56
C GLY A 635 22.14 19.70 -20.34
N ARG A 636 20.83 19.56 -20.19
CA ARG A 636 19.82 20.51 -20.69
C ARG A 636 19.40 21.46 -19.58
N CYS A 637 19.47 22.73 -19.91
CA CYS A 637 18.99 23.84 -19.11
C CYS A 637 17.93 24.61 -19.90
N ASN A 638 17.13 25.43 -19.22
CA ASN A 638 16.15 26.29 -19.90
C ASN A 638 16.77 27.33 -20.83
N ASN A 639 18.04 27.68 -20.64
CA ASN A 639 18.76 28.67 -21.44
C ASN A 639 19.78 28.06 -22.42
N GLY A 640 19.92 26.74 -22.48
CA GLY A 640 20.86 26.11 -23.40
C GLY A 640 21.30 24.71 -23.01
N LEU A 641 22.37 24.25 -23.66
CA LEU A 641 23.04 23.00 -23.32
C LEU A 641 24.42 23.27 -22.72
N VAL A 642 24.77 22.44 -21.75
CA VAL A 642 26.06 22.45 -21.07
C VAL A 642 26.70 21.07 -21.16
N ALA A 643 28.02 20.99 -21.01
CA ALA A 643 28.73 19.72 -21.01
C ALA A 643 29.87 19.67 -19.99
N TRP A 644 30.12 18.47 -19.48
CA TRP A 644 31.24 18.12 -18.63
C TRP A 644 32.16 17.15 -19.36
N ASP A 645 33.45 17.45 -19.38
CA ASP A 645 34.47 16.51 -19.82
C ASP A 645 34.77 15.56 -18.65
N VAL A 646 34.31 14.31 -18.74
CA VAL A 646 34.44 13.35 -17.65
C VAL A 646 35.75 12.56 -17.82
N PRO A 647 36.64 12.52 -16.81
CA PRO A 647 37.88 11.76 -16.91
C PRO A 647 37.61 10.27 -17.14
N SER A 648 38.38 9.66 -18.04
CA SER A 648 38.30 8.22 -18.34
C SER A 648 38.69 7.32 -17.16
N SER A 649 39.48 7.84 -16.22
CA SER A 649 39.87 7.19 -14.98
C SER A 649 39.50 8.05 -13.78
N TRP A 650 38.59 7.54 -12.95
CA TRP A 650 38.29 8.08 -11.63
C TRP A 650 37.83 6.97 -10.69
#